data_AF-A0A6V7WM79-F1
#
_entry.id   AF-A0A6V7WM79-F1
#
_cell.length_a   1.000
_cell.length_b   1.000
_cell.length_c   1.000
_cell.angle_alpha   90.00
_cell.angle_beta   90.00
_cell.angle_gamma   90.00
#
_symmetry.space_group_name_H-M   'P 1'
#
loop_
_entity.id
_entity.type
_entity.pdbx_description
1 polymer ?
#
loop_
_entity_poly.entity_id
_entity_poly.type
_entity_poly.pdbx_seq_one_letter_code
_entity_poly.pdbx_strand_id
1 'polypeptide(L)'
;MSFPAKSTIILAFGMFVVISIMLYLKVDSNERRRQATYGDSNILNDNSIQKLEERLESLNKDAQNNKKLLNKIESKIENSKNKEEKNEDFYVNNDGGGKDLNENSKKINRHTSSNNSLQFCSAKNQSLAHNAVSDVQMLSVYDILPFDNPNGGVWKQGWPITYDHQKIKEEKRLEVIVIPHSHCDPGWIKTFEKYYEDQVQNILNFMVTYLTQNKDLKFIFAEISFFELWWSKQTNKIREKVKQLLINGQFEIVTGGWVMTDEANAHYYSIIMELFEGHEFLKNQLDYTPRNHWSIDPFGLSPTLAYLLNRSNFTHMAIQRVHYSVKKYLAQKRQLEFIWRQLFAGKSTSTDIITHMFPFYSYDAPHSCGPDPKICCQFDFRRLRGLLTCPWGVDASPITPTNVEERAQLLADQYRKKAQLYGFNTILVPLGDDFRYDIEREWREQYTNYKKLFDYINSKSEWNINARFGTLSDYFEVLERRLNEKEEENLIEKEQGKYRHNVGKKGKRGGLPSPLPILSGDFFTYSDRDDHYWSGYFTSRPFYKHLDRSLQHYLRAADIFFSLVNWKGKMPTNISTLYNSIVNARRALSLFQHHDGVTGTAKSHVMDDYGEKMAQALSDTKNIIARSSEFLLGITPKEANQQQKFKIDLEHFKNKLAEKIIIKEESTLIITNSLGHFRKEIVCIYVNNIKLKIVGNDGKTILQQIEPIFYTDNLNELSIYKDKYSLCFEVELPPFGLITLNVLESENVENKVKLQTFKTNIESRLFELTSIKENNQRQQQLYLSNNYIKAFF
;
A
#
# COMPACT_ATOMS: atom_id res chain seq x y z
N MET A 1 30.00 -48.50 35.08
CA MET A 1 30.54 -47.69 33.97
C MET A 1 29.37 -46.95 33.31
N SER A 2 29.12 -45.71 33.71
CA SER A 2 28.07 -44.87 33.12
C SER A 2 28.70 -43.86 32.16
N PHE A 3 28.43 -44.00 30.86
CA PHE A 3 28.75 -42.96 29.87
C PHE A 3 27.71 -41.82 29.97
N PRO A 4 28.12 -40.55 29.90
CA PRO A 4 27.21 -39.44 30.12
C PRO A 4 26.37 -39.14 28.86
N ALA A 5 25.05 -39.30 28.98
CA ALA A 5 24.05 -39.05 27.93
C ALA A 5 24.09 -37.62 27.32
N LYS A 6 24.75 -36.67 27.99
CA LYS A 6 24.94 -35.30 27.47
C LYS A 6 25.89 -35.25 26.25
N SER A 7 26.91 -36.10 26.19
CA SER A 7 27.84 -36.12 25.04
C SER A 7 27.18 -36.66 23.77
N THR A 8 26.25 -37.61 23.89
CA THR A 8 25.56 -38.21 22.75
C THR A 8 24.57 -37.24 22.10
N ILE A 9 23.90 -36.40 22.90
CA ILE A 9 22.97 -35.37 22.39
C ILE A 9 23.72 -34.24 21.69
N ILE A 10 24.86 -33.81 22.23
CA ILE A 10 25.70 -32.78 21.59
C ILE A 10 26.29 -33.30 20.27
N LEU A 11 26.71 -34.58 20.23
CA LEU A 11 27.18 -35.23 18.99
C LEU A 11 26.05 -35.37 17.96
N ALA A 12 24.84 -35.75 18.38
CA ALA A 12 23.68 -35.87 17.48
C ALA A 12 23.26 -34.51 16.92
N PHE A 13 23.27 -33.46 17.75
CA PHE A 13 22.96 -32.10 17.30
C PHE A 13 24.05 -31.53 16.38
N GLY A 14 25.33 -31.77 16.70
CA GLY A 14 26.45 -31.41 15.83
C GLY A 14 26.39 -32.12 14.47
N MET A 15 26.03 -33.41 14.46
CA MET A 15 25.88 -34.18 13.23
C MET A 15 24.68 -33.70 12.40
N PHE A 16 23.56 -33.35 13.04
CA PHE A 16 22.40 -32.74 12.37
C PHE A 16 22.77 -31.41 11.71
N VAL A 17 23.46 -30.51 12.43
CA VAL A 17 23.90 -29.21 11.89
C VAL A 17 24.84 -29.40 10.69
N VAL A 18 25.80 -30.33 10.78
CA VAL A 18 26.72 -30.62 9.67
C VAL A 18 25.98 -31.19 8.46
N ILE A 19 25.01 -32.09 8.66
CA ILE A 19 24.20 -32.64 7.57
C ILE A 19 23.32 -31.55 6.93
N SER A 20 22.72 -30.67 7.74
CA SER A 20 21.95 -29.52 7.24
C SER A 20 22.81 -28.55 6.44
N ILE A 21 24.04 -28.26 6.89
CA ILE A 21 25.00 -27.43 6.15
C ILE A 21 25.43 -28.12 4.86
N MET A 22 25.69 -29.43 4.86
CA MET A 22 26.04 -30.17 3.65
C MET A 22 24.87 -30.24 2.65
N LEU A 23 23.63 -30.41 3.12
CA LEU A 23 22.43 -30.36 2.27
C LEU A 23 22.23 -28.96 1.70
N TYR A 24 22.41 -27.92 2.50
CA TYR A 24 22.35 -26.52 2.05
C TYR A 24 23.42 -26.22 0.98
N LEU A 25 24.67 -26.61 1.23
CA LEU A 25 25.77 -26.45 0.26
C LEU A 25 25.54 -27.28 -1.01
N LYS A 26 24.90 -28.45 -0.90
CA LYS A 26 24.57 -29.29 -2.06
C LYS A 26 23.43 -28.70 -2.89
N VAL A 27 22.43 -28.09 -2.26
CA VAL A 27 21.35 -27.33 -2.92
C VAL A 27 21.91 -26.08 -3.60
N ASP A 28 22.74 -25.29 -2.91
CA ASP A 28 23.42 -24.09 -3.46
C ASP A 28 24.37 -24.47 -4.63
N SER A 29 25.13 -25.57 -4.50
CA SER A 29 25.99 -26.06 -5.59
C SER A 29 25.20 -26.56 -6.81
N ASN A 30 24.00 -27.13 -6.61
CA ASN A 30 23.11 -27.54 -7.69
C ASN A 30 22.44 -26.34 -8.37
N GLU A 31 22.15 -25.27 -7.63
CA GLU A 31 21.67 -24.00 -8.17
C GLU A 31 22.74 -23.33 -9.04
N ARG A 32 23.99 -23.29 -8.58
CA ARG A 32 25.14 -22.78 -9.36
C ARG A 32 25.46 -23.62 -10.59
N ARG A 33 25.33 -24.97 -10.51
CA ARG A 33 25.48 -25.85 -11.69
C ARG A 33 24.34 -25.66 -12.70
N ARG A 34 23.11 -25.41 -12.26
CA ARG A 34 22.00 -25.08 -13.17
C ARG A 34 22.19 -23.74 -13.88
N GLN A 35 22.76 -22.74 -13.20
CA GLN A 35 23.15 -21.47 -13.85
C GLN A 35 24.29 -21.64 -14.86
N ALA A 36 25.24 -22.54 -14.63
CA ALA A 36 26.36 -22.79 -15.56
C ALA A 36 25.97 -23.56 -16.84
N THR A 37 24.78 -24.17 -16.90
CA THR A 37 24.38 -25.01 -18.05
C THR A 37 23.46 -24.29 -19.05
N TYR A 38 23.02 -23.06 -18.76
CA TYR A 38 22.10 -22.27 -19.60
C TYR A 38 22.56 -20.82 -19.82
N GLY A 39 23.88 -20.61 -19.86
CA GLY A 39 24.49 -19.36 -20.32
C GLY A 39 25.21 -19.60 -21.62
N ASP A 40 24.72 -18.97 -22.69
CA ASP A 40 25.34 -18.94 -24.02
C ASP A 40 26.83 -18.60 -23.91
N SER A 41 27.65 -19.41 -24.58
CA SER A 41 29.08 -19.24 -24.69
C SER A 41 29.42 -17.93 -25.40
N ASN A 42 29.93 -16.93 -24.68
CA ASN A 42 30.78 -15.87 -25.25
C ASN A 42 31.59 -15.14 -24.14
N ILE A 43 32.89 -15.47 -24.10
CA ILE A 43 34.05 -14.64 -23.69
C ILE A 43 33.91 -13.86 -22.36
N LEU A 44 34.39 -14.48 -21.28
CA LEU A 44 34.74 -13.78 -20.04
C LEU A 44 35.94 -12.86 -20.29
N ASN A 45 35.71 -11.55 -20.39
CA ASN A 45 36.77 -10.54 -20.35
C ASN A 45 37.28 -10.36 -18.91
N ASP A 46 38.60 -10.19 -18.74
CA ASP A 46 39.28 -9.96 -17.45
C ASP A 46 38.66 -8.84 -16.59
N ASN A 47 38.05 -7.83 -17.23
CA ASN A 47 37.30 -6.75 -16.55
C ASN A 47 36.10 -7.23 -15.72
N SER A 48 35.53 -8.39 -16.06
CA SER A 48 34.39 -9.01 -15.34
C SER A 48 34.83 -9.61 -14.01
N ILE A 49 36.01 -10.24 -14.02
CA ILE A 49 36.60 -10.90 -12.86
C ILE A 49 37.10 -9.86 -11.87
N GLN A 50 37.75 -8.80 -12.36
CA GLN A 50 38.20 -7.69 -11.51
C GLN A 50 37.02 -6.99 -10.79
N LYS A 51 35.90 -6.77 -11.48
CA LYS A 51 34.67 -6.24 -10.86
C LYS A 51 34.05 -7.18 -9.81
N LEU A 52 34.19 -8.49 -9.99
CA LEU A 52 33.72 -9.47 -9.02
C LEU A 52 34.62 -9.52 -7.79
N GLU A 53 35.94 -9.42 -7.97
CA GLU A 53 36.92 -9.35 -6.89
C GLU A 53 36.76 -8.08 -6.05
N GLU A 54 36.63 -6.90 -6.69
CA GLU A 54 36.34 -5.63 -6.01
C GLU A 54 35.05 -5.70 -5.19
N ARG A 55 34.02 -6.38 -5.71
CA ARG A 55 32.74 -6.56 -5.03
C ARG A 55 32.85 -7.55 -3.87
N LEU A 56 33.65 -8.60 -4.00
CA LEU A 56 33.91 -9.57 -2.93
C LEU A 56 34.69 -8.93 -1.78
N GLU A 57 35.65 -8.07 -2.10
CA GLU A 57 36.46 -7.33 -1.12
C GLU A 57 35.61 -6.29 -0.36
N SER A 58 34.73 -5.59 -1.07
CA SER A 58 33.73 -4.68 -0.48
C SER A 58 32.80 -5.42 0.51
N LEU A 59 32.25 -6.57 0.11
CA LEU A 59 31.37 -7.36 0.96
C LEU A 59 32.08 -7.92 2.19
N ASN A 60 33.34 -8.33 2.07
CA ASN A 60 34.15 -8.77 3.21
C ASN A 60 34.41 -7.62 4.20
N LYS A 61 34.62 -6.40 3.70
CA LYS A 61 34.79 -5.20 4.54
C LYS A 61 33.50 -4.86 5.29
N ASP A 62 32.36 -4.96 4.64
CA ASP A 62 31.05 -4.73 5.26
C ASP A 62 30.74 -5.79 6.34
N ALA A 63 31.06 -7.06 6.09
CA ALA A 63 30.91 -8.13 7.07
C ALA A 63 31.77 -7.89 8.33
N GLN A 64 33.01 -7.41 8.16
CA GLN A 64 33.88 -7.05 9.28
C GLN A 64 33.35 -5.84 10.06
N ASN A 65 32.80 -4.84 9.38
CA ASN A 65 32.18 -3.67 10.02
C ASN A 65 30.95 -4.07 10.85
N ASN A 66 30.10 -4.95 10.31
CA ASN A 66 28.93 -5.47 11.02
C ASN A 66 29.33 -6.28 12.27
N LYS A 67 30.39 -7.08 12.19
CA LYS A 67 30.93 -7.80 13.35
C LYS A 67 31.44 -6.84 14.45
N LYS A 68 32.10 -5.75 14.07
CA LYS A 68 32.53 -4.70 15.03
C LYS A 68 31.32 -3.98 15.66
N LEU A 69 30.25 -3.77 14.90
CA LEU A 69 29.02 -3.15 15.40
C LEU A 69 28.33 -4.06 16.44
N LEU A 70 28.23 -5.36 16.16
CA LEU A 70 27.65 -6.35 17.08
C LEU A 70 28.40 -6.39 18.42
N ASN A 71 29.73 -6.43 18.39
CA ASN A 71 30.54 -6.39 19.62
C ASN A 71 30.36 -5.07 20.41
N LYS A 72 30.14 -3.94 19.71
CA LYS A 72 29.81 -2.64 20.35
C LYS A 72 28.41 -2.64 20.97
N ILE A 73 27.46 -3.40 20.43
CA ILE A 73 26.11 -3.54 20.99
C ILE A 73 26.15 -4.45 22.22
N GLU A 74 26.84 -5.59 22.17
CA GLU A 74 27.01 -6.49 23.32
C GLU A 74 27.65 -5.77 24.52
N SER A 75 28.75 -5.04 24.29
CA SER A 75 29.42 -4.28 25.36
C SER A 75 28.57 -3.14 25.94
N LYS A 76 27.64 -2.57 25.16
CA LYS A 76 26.67 -1.59 25.69
C LYS A 76 25.57 -2.24 26.53
N ILE A 77 25.13 -3.44 26.15
CA ILE A 77 24.12 -4.21 26.89
C ILE A 77 24.68 -4.68 28.24
N GLU A 78 25.94 -5.14 28.29
CA GLU A 78 26.61 -5.49 29.57
C GLU A 78 26.77 -4.28 30.49
N ASN A 79 27.11 -3.11 29.94
CA ASN A 79 27.22 -1.88 30.73
C ASN A 79 25.87 -1.35 31.26
N SER A 80 24.76 -1.63 30.57
CA SER A 80 23.42 -1.27 31.07
C SER A 80 22.96 -2.20 32.19
N LYS A 81 23.23 -3.51 32.10
CA LYS A 81 22.91 -4.48 33.18
C LYS A 81 23.65 -4.16 34.49
N ASN A 82 24.91 -3.77 34.40
CA ASN A 82 25.71 -3.37 35.57
C ASN A 82 25.26 -2.04 36.23
N LYS A 83 24.40 -1.25 35.56
CA LYS A 83 23.81 -0.01 36.12
C LYS A 83 22.50 -0.26 36.87
N GLU A 84 21.76 -1.32 36.53
CA GLU A 84 20.51 -1.67 37.23
C GLU A 84 20.78 -2.35 38.57
N GLU A 85 21.84 -3.16 38.70
CA GLU A 85 22.23 -3.80 39.98
C GLU A 85 22.75 -2.83 41.07
N LYS A 86 22.98 -1.54 40.76
CA LYS A 86 23.42 -0.54 41.74
C LYS A 86 22.31 0.36 42.31
N ASN A 87 21.08 0.22 41.83
CA ASN A 87 19.94 1.07 42.24
C ASN A 87 18.91 0.37 43.13
N GLU A 88 19.11 -0.89 43.53
CA GLU A 88 18.17 -1.64 44.39
C GLU A 88 18.45 -1.55 45.91
N ASP A 89 19.54 -0.91 46.35
CA ASP A 89 19.93 -0.87 47.78
C ASP A 89 19.47 0.37 48.57
N PHE A 90 18.59 1.21 48.02
CA PHE A 90 18.01 2.34 48.78
C PHE A 90 16.48 2.34 48.68
N TYR A 91 15.84 2.23 49.85
CA TYR A 91 14.40 2.29 50.17
C TYR A 91 13.70 0.97 50.50
N VAL A 92 14.10 0.36 51.61
CA VAL A 92 13.21 -0.42 52.48
C VAL A 92 13.33 0.14 53.89
N ASN A 93 12.26 0.78 54.40
CA ASN A 93 11.82 0.89 55.79
C ASN A 93 11.05 2.21 56.04
N ASN A 94 9.71 2.14 56.10
CA ASN A 94 8.97 2.38 57.34
C ASN A 94 7.46 2.25 57.11
N ASP A 95 6.89 1.27 57.79
CA ASP A 95 5.46 1.17 58.12
C ASP A 95 5.03 2.28 59.08
N GLY A 96 3.76 2.71 58.99
CA GLY A 96 3.10 3.41 60.09
C GLY A 96 1.86 4.23 59.74
N GLY A 97 0.68 3.65 59.94
CA GLY A 97 -0.46 4.33 60.57
C GLY A 97 -1.40 5.18 59.69
N GLY A 98 -2.59 4.64 59.43
CA GLY A 98 -3.71 5.43 58.90
C GLY A 98 -4.43 6.26 59.97
N LYS A 99 -5.01 7.39 59.55
CA LYS A 99 -6.37 7.85 59.87
C LYS A 99 -6.67 9.21 59.23
N ASP A 100 -7.93 9.35 58.84
CA ASP A 100 -8.73 10.59 58.85
C ASP A 100 -8.53 11.65 57.75
N LEU A 101 -9.46 11.62 56.78
CA LEU A 101 -10.62 12.53 56.69
C LEU A 101 -10.93 13.05 55.27
N ASN A 102 -12.23 13.00 55.01
CA ASN A 102 -12.95 13.41 53.84
C ASN A 102 -13.08 14.95 53.73
N GLU A 103 -13.48 15.38 52.53
CA GLU A 103 -14.17 16.64 52.19
C GLU A 103 -13.38 17.89 51.78
N ASN A 104 -13.94 18.51 50.73
CA ASN A 104 -13.86 19.91 50.31
C ASN A 104 -12.72 20.36 49.39
N SER A 105 -12.84 20.03 48.10
CA SER A 105 -12.29 20.85 47.02
C SER A 105 -13.41 21.51 46.20
N LYS A 106 -13.93 22.64 46.71
CA LYS A 106 -14.61 23.67 45.91
C LYS A 106 -13.96 25.02 46.16
N LYS A 107 -13.51 25.64 45.06
CA LYS A 107 -13.25 27.08 44.83
C LYS A 107 -12.10 27.75 45.60
N ILE A 108 -11.04 28.06 44.86
CA ILE A 108 -10.52 29.44 44.81
C ILE A 108 -10.25 29.78 43.33
N ASN A 109 -10.78 30.91 42.91
CA ASN A 109 -10.69 31.48 41.56
C ASN A 109 -9.70 32.66 41.59
N ARG A 110 -8.91 32.76 40.50
CA ARG A 110 -8.40 33.99 39.83
C ARG A 110 -7.37 34.90 40.52
N HIS A 111 -6.22 34.99 39.87
CA HIS A 111 -5.68 36.20 39.22
C HIS A 111 -4.75 35.74 38.07
N THR A 112 -5.14 35.85 36.78
CA THR A 112 -4.86 36.96 35.81
C THR A 112 -3.40 37.45 35.86
N SER A 113 -2.59 37.52 34.81
CA SER A 113 -2.77 37.40 33.34
C SER A 113 -1.42 37.67 32.66
N SER A 114 -1.02 36.89 31.65
CA SER A 114 -0.52 37.43 30.36
C SER A 114 -0.25 36.31 29.34
N ASN A 115 -1.06 36.36 28.28
CA ASN A 115 -0.96 35.77 26.96
C ASN A 115 0.35 35.04 26.57
N ASN A 116 0.25 33.73 26.37
CA ASN A 116 0.62 33.10 25.10
C ASN A 116 0.01 31.70 25.05
N SER A 117 -1.12 31.59 24.34
CA SER A 117 -1.75 30.32 24.03
C SER A 117 -0.83 29.51 23.13
N LEU A 118 -0.11 28.55 23.72
CA LEU A 118 0.27 27.32 23.03
C LEU A 118 -1.04 26.65 22.61
N GLN A 119 -1.43 26.90 21.37
CA GLN A 119 -2.53 26.21 20.71
C GLN A 119 -2.04 24.78 20.41
N PHE A 120 -2.01 23.94 21.45
CA PHE A 120 -2.11 22.51 21.23
C PHE A 120 -3.40 22.30 20.47
N CYS A 121 -3.30 21.77 19.26
CA CYS A 121 -4.43 21.32 18.48
C CYS A 121 -5.05 20.14 19.25
N SER A 122 -5.91 20.42 20.24
CA SER A 122 -6.86 19.43 20.72
C SER A 122 -7.87 19.29 19.60
N ALA A 123 -7.58 18.43 18.63
CA ALA A 123 -8.64 17.86 17.82
C ALA A 123 -9.65 17.31 18.83
N LYS A 124 -10.84 17.91 18.88
CA LYS A 124 -11.97 17.32 19.61
C LYS A 124 -12.24 15.98 18.93
N ASN A 125 -11.57 14.92 19.36
CA ASN A 125 -11.68 13.56 18.83
C ASN A 125 -13.12 13.01 18.92
N GLN A 126 -14.02 13.70 19.62
CA GLN A 126 -15.44 13.33 19.72
C GLN A 126 -16.34 13.94 18.64
N SER A 127 -15.96 15.00 17.90
CA SER A 127 -16.95 15.69 17.05
C SER A 127 -17.12 15.13 15.63
N LEU A 128 -16.14 14.40 15.08
CA LEU A 128 -16.25 13.83 13.73
C LEU A 128 -16.90 12.43 13.73
N ALA A 129 -16.57 11.59 14.72
CA ALA A 129 -17.13 10.24 14.84
C ALA A 129 -18.65 10.23 15.08
N HIS A 130 -19.21 11.29 15.69
CA HIS A 130 -20.65 11.43 15.91
C HIS A 130 -21.42 12.11 14.77
N ASN A 131 -20.74 12.62 13.74
CA ASN A 131 -21.42 13.33 12.67
C ASN A 131 -21.98 12.39 11.60
N ALA A 132 -21.27 11.30 11.25
CA ALA A 132 -21.81 10.28 10.36
C ALA A 132 -22.93 9.50 11.05
N VAL A 133 -24.13 9.54 10.47
CA VAL A 133 -25.21 8.62 10.86
C VAL A 133 -24.87 7.27 10.22
N SER A 134 -24.35 6.35 11.03
CA SER A 134 -24.01 4.98 10.62
C SER A 134 -24.61 3.98 11.61
N ASP A 135 -25.04 2.83 11.09
CA ASP A 135 -25.54 1.71 11.91
C ASP A 135 -24.39 0.93 12.53
N VAL A 136 -23.22 0.92 11.85
CA VAL A 136 -21.98 0.30 12.30
C VAL A 136 -20.85 1.32 12.24
N GLN A 137 -20.31 1.70 13.40
CA GLN A 137 -19.16 2.60 13.49
C GLN A 137 -17.96 1.78 13.98
N MET A 138 -16.90 1.68 13.17
CA MET A 138 -15.81 0.72 13.42
C MET A 138 -15.04 0.97 14.72
N LEU A 139 -14.85 2.22 15.15
CA LEU A 139 -14.20 2.51 16.44
C LEU A 139 -15.07 2.00 17.61
N SER A 140 -16.40 2.18 17.53
CA SER A 140 -17.34 1.64 18.52
C SER A 140 -17.39 0.11 18.49
N VAL A 141 -17.23 -0.50 17.32
CA VAL A 141 -17.09 -1.96 17.21
C VAL A 141 -15.80 -2.42 17.88
N TYR A 142 -14.68 -1.73 17.67
CA TYR A 142 -13.41 -2.06 18.31
C TYR A 142 -13.48 -1.96 19.84
N ASP A 143 -14.23 -0.99 20.39
CA ASP A 143 -14.40 -0.82 21.85
C ASP A 143 -15.14 -2.01 22.52
N ILE A 144 -15.95 -2.77 21.76
CA ILE A 144 -16.74 -3.89 22.28
C ILE A 144 -16.17 -5.26 21.92
N LEU A 145 -15.24 -5.34 20.97
CA LEU A 145 -14.64 -6.60 20.56
C LEU A 145 -13.66 -7.08 21.63
N PRO A 146 -13.77 -8.34 22.10
CA PRO A 146 -12.81 -8.89 23.07
C PRO A 146 -11.45 -9.20 22.43
N PHE A 147 -11.38 -9.26 21.09
CA PHE A 147 -10.22 -9.73 20.32
C PHE A 147 -9.70 -11.10 20.79
N ASP A 148 -10.62 -11.97 21.22
CA ASP A 148 -10.32 -13.36 21.53
C ASP A 148 -10.19 -14.19 20.23
N ASN A 149 -9.38 -15.25 20.28
CA ASN A 149 -9.23 -16.20 19.18
C ASN A 149 -9.64 -17.64 19.56
N PRO A 150 -10.89 -17.87 19.99
CA PRO A 150 -11.35 -19.22 20.31
C PRO A 150 -11.46 -20.06 19.03
N ASN A 151 -11.06 -21.33 19.11
CA ASN A 151 -11.14 -22.26 17.98
C ASN A 151 -12.60 -22.59 17.63
N GLY A 152 -13.06 -22.06 16.49
CA GLY A 152 -14.41 -22.21 15.96
C GLY A 152 -14.74 -23.55 15.28
N GLY A 153 -13.81 -24.52 15.30
CA GLY A 153 -13.98 -25.83 14.68
C GLY A 153 -13.32 -25.92 13.30
N VAL A 154 -14.09 -26.29 12.27
CA VAL A 154 -13.58 -26.37 10.88
C VAL A 154 -13.32 -24.97 10.31
N TRP A 155 -14.22 -24.03 10.61
CA TRP A 155 -13.95 -22.61 10.45
C TRP A 155 -13.26 -22.09 11.71
N LYS A 156 -11.93 -22.09 11.68
CA LYS A 156 -11.09 -21.85 12.87
C LYS A 156 -11.38 -20.56 13.61
N GLN A 157 -11.72 -19.50 12.89
CA GLN A 157 -11.92 -18.15 13.45
C GLN A 157 -13.40 -17.76 13.59
N GLY A 158 -14.31 -18.69 13.34
CA GLY A 158 -15.75 -18.44 13.44
C GLY A 158 -16.43 -19.39 14.41
N TRP A 159 -17.45 -20.09 13.92
CA TRP A 159 -18.24 -21.06 14.68
C TRP A 159 -18.81 -22.14 13.73
N PRO A 160 -19.30 -23.26 14.27
CA PRO A 160 -20.01 -24.25 13.46
C PRO A 160 -21.31 -23.65 12.89
N ILE A 161 -21.40 -23.51 11.58
CA ILE A 161 -22.59 -22.98 10.90
C ILE A 161 -23.55 -24.12 10.57
N THR A 162 -24.83 -23.93 10.92
CA THR A 162 -25.94 -24.83 10.58
C THR A 162 -27.05 -24.05 9.88
N TYR A 163 -27.89 -24.75 9.13
CA TYR A 163 -29.09 -24.19 8.48
C TYR A 163 -30.24 -25.21 8.55
N ASP A 164 -31.48 -24.74 8.43
CA ASP A 164 -32.67 -25.58 8.51
C ASP A 164 -32.93 -26.26 7.16
N HIS A 165 -32.70 -27.58 7.10
CA HIS A 165 -32.86 -28.36 5.87
C HIS A 165 -34.30 -28.44 5.37
N GLN A 166 -35.29 -28.29 6.25
CA GLN A 166 -36.70 -28.40 5.89
C GLN A 166 -37.22 -27.10 5.26
N LYS A 167 -36.69 -25.96 5.70
CA LYS A 167 -37.11 -24.63 5.22
C LYS A 167 -36.48 -24.18 3.92
N ILE A 168 -35.47 -24.89 3.43
CA ILE A 168 -34.78 -24.55 2.16
C ILE A 168 -35.76 -24.34 1.00
N LYS A 169 -36.82 -25.16 0.92
CA LYS A 169 -37.82 -25.09 -0.15
C LYS A 169 -38.75 -23.88 -0.05
N GLU A 170 -38.89 -23.31 1.15
CA GLU A 170 -39.74 -22.15 1.44
C GLU A 170 -38.97 -20.83 1.27
N GLU A 171 -37.65 -20.88 1.36
CA GLU A 171 -36.77 -19.73 1.14
C GLU A 171 -36.74 -19.28 -0.33
N LYS A 172 -36.44 -18.00 -0.58
CA LYS A 172 -36.09 -17.53 -1.93
C LYS A 172 -34.91 -18.37 -2.45
N ARG A 173 -34.92 -18.76 -3.74
CA ARG A 173 -33.85 -19.55 -4.36
C ARG A 173 -32.47 -18.93 -4.09
N LEU A 174 -31.50 -19.74 -3.67
CA LEU A 174 -30.14 -19.31 -3.40
C LEU A 174 -29.37 -19.15 -4.72
N GLU A 175 -28.96 -17.93 -5.03
CA GLU A 175 -28.12 -17.61 -6.18
C GLU A 175 -26.64 -17.74 -5.79
N VAL A 176 -25.92 -18.66 -6.40
CA VAL A 176 -24.49 -18.90 -6.17
C VAL A 176 -23.72 -18.47 -7.41
N ILE A 177 -22.99 -17.36 -7.28
CA ILE A 177 -22.21 -16.77 -8.36
C ILE A 177 -20.74 -17.13 -8.15
N VAL A 178 -20.25 -18.11 -8.92
CA VAL A 178 -18.85 -18.56 -8.88
C VAL A 178 -18.03 -17.69 -9.83
N ILE A 179 -16.98 -17.05 -9.32
CA ILE A 179 -16.16 -16.09 -10.07
C ILE A 179 -14.75 -16.63 -10.29
N PRO A 180 -14.46 -17.19 -11.48
CA PRO A 180 -13.10 -17.46 -11.90
C PRO A 180 -12.25 -16.17 -11.92
N HIS A 181 -11.11 -16.19 -11.22
CA HIS A 181 -10.14 -15.09 -11.21
C HIS A 181 -8.71 -15.60 -11.12
N SER A 182 -7.75 -14.73 -11.41
CA SER A 182 -6.34 -14.92 -11.09
C SER A 182 -5.81 -13.66 -10.43
N HIS A 183 -5.23 -13.80 -9.24
CA HIS A 183 -4.50 -12.71 -8.59
C HIS A 183 -3.09 -12.65 -9.17
N CYS A 184 -2.72 -11.51 -9.76
CA CYS A 184 -1.47 -11.38 -10.51
C CYS A 184 -0.64 -10.22 -9.98
N ASP A 185 0.25 -10.50 -9.02
CA ASP A 185 1.12 -9.48 -8.41
C ASP A 185 2.07 -8.83 -9.43
N PRO A 186 2.00 -7.50 -9.62
CA PRO A 186 2.93 -6.74 -10.46
C PRO A 186 4.34 -6.59 -9.85
N GLY A 187 4.87 -7.67 -9.28
CA GLY A 187 6.16 -7.80 -8.60
C GLY A 187 6.00 -8.18 -7.13
N TRP A 188 6.57 -9.32 -6.72
CA TRP A 188 6.51 -9.81 -5.33
C TRP A 188 7.68 -10.74 -5.03
N ILE A 189 7.58 -12.00 -5.47
CA ILE A 189 8.68 -12.97 -5.41
C ILE A 189 9.53 -12.89 -6.67
N LYS A 190 8.93 -12.57 -7.81
CA LYS A 190 9.58 -12.27 -9.09
C LYS A 190 9.31 -10.81 -9.48
N THR A 191 10.07 -10.28 -10.43
CA THR A 191 9.78 -8.94 -11.00
C THR A 191 8.53 -8.97 -11.87
N PHE A 192 7.98 -7.80 -12.18
CA PHE A 192 6.84 -7.63 -13.08
C PHE A 192 7.06 -8.37 -14.41
N GLU A 193 8.17 -8.11 -15.10
CA GLU A 193 8.46 -8.72 -16.40
C GLU A 193 8.61 -10.24 -16.30
N LYS A 194 9.20 -10.74 -15.21
CA LYS A 194 9.41 -12.17 -15.04
C LYS A 194 8.11 -12.92 -14.77
N TYR A 195 7.19 -12.35 -13.99
CA TYR A 195 5.84 -12.91 -13.84
C TYR A 195 5.06 -12.89 -15.16
N TYR A 196 5.18 -11.81 -15.93
CA TYR A 196 4.55 -11.71 -17.23
C TYR A 196 4.98 -12.87 -18.15
N GLU A 197 6.29 -13.09 -18.27
CA GLU A 197 6.87 -14.11 -19.13
C GLU A 197 6.53 -15.53 -18.67
N ASP A 198 6.64 -15.80 -17.36
CA ASP A 198 6.46 -17.15 -16.84
C ASP A 198 5.00 -17.58 -16.80
N GLN A 199 4.08 -16.66 -16.47
CA GLN A 199 2.71 -17.01 -16.04
C GLN A 199 1.64 -16.12 -16.69
N VAL A 200 1.69 -14.80 -16.53
CA VAL A 200 0.53 -13.93 -16.82
C VAL A 200 0.16 -13.91 -18.31
N GLN A 201 1.14 -13.95 -19.22
CA GLN A 201 0.83 -14.02 -20.64
C GLN A 201 0.03 -15.29 -21.01
N ASN A 202 0.30 -16.41 -20.33
CA ASN A 202 -0.40 -17.68 -20.57
C ASN A 202 -1.83 -17.61 -20.05
N ILE A 203 -2.03 -17.02 -18.87
CA ILE A 203 -3.35 -16.79 -18.27
C ILE A 203 -4.25 -16.04 -19.25
N LEU A 204 -3.77 -14.92 -19.80
CA LEU A 204 -4.55 -14.09 -20.73
C LEU A 204 -4.77 -14.77 -22.10
N ASN A 205 -3.79 -15.53 -22.60
CA ASN A 205 -3.95 -16.31 -23.84
C ASN A 205 -5.05 -17.38 -23.69
N PHE A 206 -5.04 -18.12 -22.58
CA PHE A 206 -6.03 -19.15 -22.31
C PHE A 206 -7.40 -18.57 -21.97
N MET A 207 -7.47 -17.41 -21.31
CA MET A 207 -8.72 -16.66 -21.10
C MET A 207 -9.44 -16.44 -22.43
N VAL A 208 -8.76 -15.90 -23.44
CA VAL A 208 -9.38 -15.68 -24.76
C VAL A 208 -9.85 -16.99 -25.37
N THR A 209 -9.06 -18.05 -25.23
CA THR A 209 -9.35 -19.36 -25.83
C THR A 209 -10.60 -20.00 -25.20
N TYR A 210 -10.63 -20.13 -23.88
CA TYR A 210 -11.67 -20.85 -23.15
C TYR A 210 -12.97 -20.06 -23.07
N LEU A 211 -12.92 -18.72 -22.93
CA LEU A 211 -14.13 -17.92 -22.96
C LEU A 211 -14.77 -17.91 -24.37
N THR A 212 -13.96 -17.92 -25.44
CA THR A 212 -14.51 -18.02 -26.81
C THR A 212 -15.20 -19.38 -27.03
N GLN A 213 -14.65 -20.46 -26.49
CA GLN A 213 -15.19 -21.82 -26.66
C GLN A 213 -16.43 -22.08 -25.81
N ASN A 214 -16.55 -21.45 -24.63
CA ASN A 214 -17.56 -21.77 -23.64
C ASN A 214 -18.34 -20.51 -23.26
N LYS A 215 -19.54 -20.33 -23.83
CA LYS A 215 -20.36 -19.12 -23.68
C LYS A 215 -20.85 -18.86 -22.25
N ASP A 216 -20.95 -19.91 -21.44
CA ASP A 216 -21.38 -19.84 -20.04
C ASP A 216 -20.23 -19.63 -19.05
N LEU A 217 -18.98 -19.78 -19.48
CA LEU A 217 -17.81 -19.47 -18.65
C LEU A 217 -17.58 -17.96 -18.58
N LYS A 218 -17.19 -17.51 -17.39
CA LYS A 218 -16.90 -16.13 -17.05
C LYS A 218 -15.51 -16.03 -16.43
N PHE A 219 -14.88 -14.85 -16.49
CA PHE A 219 -13.59 -14.59 -15.85
C PHE A 219 -13.44 -13.10 -15.53
N ILE A 220 -12.84 -12.79 -14.38
CA ILE A 220 -12.48 -11.41 -14.01
C ILE A 220 -10.97 -11.19 -13.98
N PHE A 221 -10.52 -9.97 -14.27
CA PHE A 221 -9.11 -9.58 -14.20
C PHE A 221 -8.97 -8.13 -13.71
N ALA A 222 -7.93 -7.84 -12.91
CA ALA A 222 -7.80 -6.56 -12.23
C ALA A 222 -6.60 -5.71 -12.71
N GLU A 223 -5.41 -6.29 -12.87
CA GLU A 223 -4.15 -5.53 -12.98
C GLU A 223 -3.86 -5.07 -14.42
N ILE A 224 -4.19 -3.82 -14.74
CA ILE A 224 -4.06 -3.28 -16.11
C ILE A 224 -2.63 -3.17 -16.58
N SER A 225 -1.65 -3.03 -15.69
CA SER A 225 -0.23 -3.08 -16.05
C SER A 225 0.13 -4.33 -16.86
N PHE A 226 -0.28 -5.51 -16.42
CA PHE A 226 -0.07 -6.76 -17.15
C PHE A 226 -0.93 -6.84 -18.41
N PHE A 227 -2.19 -6.44 -18.32
CA PHE A 227 -3.11 -6.52 -19.44
C PHE A 227 -2.67 -5.63 -20.61
N GLU A 228 -2.19 -4.40 -20.34
CA GLU A 228 -1.66 -3.48 -21.35
C GLU A 228 -0.41 -4.05 -22.02
N LEU A 229 0.53 -4.58 -21.22
CA LEU A 229 1.73 -5.23 -21.75
C LEU A 229 1.36 -6.42 -22.65
N TRP A 230 0.39 -7.24 -22.24
CA TRP A 230 -0.12 -8.33 -23.08
C TRP A 230 -0.80 -7.80 -24.35
N TRP A 231 -1.71 -6.83 -24.21
CA TRP A 231 -2.49 -6.24 -25.29
C TRP A 231 -1.60 -5.66 -26.40
N SER A 232 -0.50 -5.01 -26.02
CA SER A 232 0.46 -4.40 -26.95
C SER A 232 1.04 -5.42 -27.93
N LYS A 233 1.14 -6.69 -27.54
CA LYS A 233 1.70 -7.80 -28.33
C LYS A 233 0.64 -8.58 -29.12
N GLN A 234 -0.65 -8.28 -28.95
CA GLN A 234 -1.72 -9.05 -29.59
C GLN A 234 -2.05 -8.59 -31.01
N THR A 235 -2.46 -9.55 -31.84
CA THR A 235 -3.01 -9.26 -33.18
C THR A 235 -4.40 -8.63 -33.09
N ASN A 236 -4.81 -7.88 -34.12
CA ASN A 236 -6.15 -7.29 -34.20
C ASN A 236 -7.27 -8.35 -34.04
N LYS A 237 -7.06 -9.58 -34.54
CA LYS A 237 -8.03 -10.68 -34.39
C LYS A 237 -8.26 -11.05 -32.92
N ILE A 238 -7.21 -11.10 -32.10
CA ILE A 238 -7.33 -11.39 -30.67
C ILE A 238 -7.94 -10.20 -29.93
N ARG A 239 -7.52 -8.98 -30.27
CA ARG A 239 -8.08 -7.74 -29.70
C ARG A 239 -9.59 -7.64 -29.90
N GLU A 240 -10.08 -7.95 -31.11
CA GLU A 240 -11.52 -7.95 -31.39
C GLU A 240 -12.26 -9.05 -30.62
N LYS A 241 -11.67 -10.25 -30.46
CA LYS A 241 -12.27 -11.28 -29.60
C LYS A 241 -12.43 -10.79 -28.16
N VAL A 242 -11.41 -10.16 -27.59
CA VAL A 242 -11.47 -9.64 -26.22
C VAL A 242 -12.57 -8.58 -26.08
N LYS A 243 -12.66 -7.64 -27.03
CA LYS A 243 -13.76 -6.66 -27.06
C LYS A 243 -15.13 -7.34 -27.07
N GLN A 244 -15.30 -8.38 -27.89
CA GLN A 244 -16.55 -9.15 -27.90
C GLN A 244 -16.81 -9.87 -26.57
N LEU A 245 -15.78 -10.43 -25.93
CA LEU A 245 -15.91 -11.06 -24.61
C LEU A 245 -16.33 -10.06 -23.52
N LEU A 246 -15.85 -8.82 -23.58
CA LEU A 246 -16.29 -7.73 -22.70
C LEU A 246 -17.75 -7.34 -22.96
N ILE A 247 -18.12 -7.16 -24.24
CA ILE A 247 -19.51 -6.81 -24.64
C ILE A 247 -20.50 -7.90 -24.22
N ASN A 248 -20.12 -9.17 -24.37
CA ASN A 248 -20.94 -10.32 -23.97
C ASN A 248 -20.94 -10.55 -22.43
N GLY A 249 -20.19 -9.74 -21.68
CA GLY A 249 -20.01 -9.88 -20.23
C GLY A 249 -19.36 -11.19 -19.82
N GLN A 250 -18.66 -11.89 -20.72
CA GLN A 250 -17.91 -13.11 -20.38
C GLN A 250 -16.59 -12.79 -19.68
N PHE A 251 -15.97 -11.70 -20.09
CA PHE A 251 -14.80 -11.15 -19.45
C PHE A 251 -15.21 -9.85 -18.77
N GLU A 252 -14.83 -9.65 -17.52
CA GLU A 252 -15.03 -8.39 -16.81
C GLU A 252 -13.68 -7.90 -16.28
N ILE A 253 -13.39 -6.62 -16.50
CA ILE A 253 -12.25 -5.95 -15.90
C ILE A 253 -12.75 -5.26 -14.63
N VAL A 254 -12.27 -5.72 -13.47
CA VAL A 254 -12.65 -5.21 -12.15
C VAL A 254 -11.61 -4.23 -11.64
N THR A 255 -12.03 -3.14 -10.98
CA THR A 255 -11.19 -1.97 -10.61
C THR A 255 -10.57 -1.24 -11.81
N GLY A 256 -9.81 -1.93 -12.66
CA GLY A 256 -9.16 -1.39 -13.84
C GLY A 256 -8.03 -0.40 -13.53
N GLY A 257 -7.48 -0.42 -12.32
CA GLY A 257 -6.28 0.32 -11.95
C GLY A 257 -5.03 -0.29 -12.57
N TRP A 258 -3.93 0.46 -12.61
CA TRP A 258 -2.65 -0.08 -13.08
C TRP A 258 -2.20 -1.28 -12.24
N VAL A 259 -2.54 -1.26 -10.94
CA VAL A 259 -2.26 -2.30 -9.95
C VAL A 259 -3.43 -2.47 -9.00
N MET A 260 -3.42 -3.52 -8.18
CA MET A 260 -4.18 -3.53 -6.93
C MET A 260 -3.38 -2.81 -5.85
N THR A 261 -3.77 -1.57 -5.57
CA THR A 261 -3.07 -0.60 -4.71
C THR A 261 -3.03 -1.01 -3.23
N ASP A 262 -1.92 -0.74 -2.54
CA ASP A 262 -1.88 -0.70 -1.07
C ASP A 262 -2.78 0.39 -0.50
N GLU A 263 -3.52 0.11 0.57
CA GLU A 263 -4.46 1.06 1.16
C GLU A 263 -3.92 1.77 2.42
N ALA A 264 -2.72 1.41 2.92
CA ALA A 264 -2.11 2.03 4.10
C ALA A 264 -1.09 3.12 3.76
N ASN A 265 -0.08 2.79 2.95
CA ASN A 265 1.07 3.67 2.68
C ASN A 265 0.91 4.50 1.41
N ALA A 266 0.01 4.09 0.50
CA ALA A 266 -0.24 4.85 -0.72
C ALA A 266 -0.85 6.21 -0.38
N HIS A 267 -0.31 7.26 -1.00
CA HIS A 267 -0.88 8.59 -0.90
C HIS A 267 -1.98 8.75 -1.94
N TYR A 268 -3.06 9.49 -1.63
CA TYR A 268 -4.21 9.65 -2.52
C TYR A 268 -3.82 10.11 -3.94
N TYR A 269 -2.75 10.90 -4.09
CA TYR A 269 -2.25 11.31 -5.40
C TYR A 269 -1.83 10.10 -6.23
N SER A 270 -1.02 9.19 -5.67
CA SER A 270 -0.59 7.98 -6.39
C SER A 270 -1.73 7.02 -6.67
N ILE A 271 -2.71 6.90 -5.76
CA ILE A 271 -3.94 6.12 -5.98
C ILE A 271 -4.70 6.66 -7.20
N ILE A 272 -4.84 7.99 -7.29
CA ILE A 272 -5.48 8.61 -8.46
C ILE A 272 -4.64 8.37 -9.72
N MET A 273 -3.31 8.46 -9.64
CA MET A 273 -2.44 8.24 -10.80
C MET A 273 -2.52 6.81 -11.35
N GLU A 274 -2.51 5.79 -10.49
CA GLU A 274 -2.59 4.41 -10.95
C GLU A 274 -3.97 4.04 -11.51
N LEU A 275 -5.05 4.57 -10.90
CA LEU A 275 -6.40 4.45 -11.45
C LEU A 275 -6.50 5.17 -12.81
N PHE A 276 -5.91 6.37 -12.91
CA PHE A 276 -5.89 7.15 -14.14
C PHE A 276 -5.19 6.42 -15.28
N GLU A 277 -3.98 5.88 -15.06
CA GLU A 277 -3.22 5.16 -16.08
C GLU A 277 -3.97 3.92 -16.60
N GLY A 278 -4.58 3.15 -15.70
CA GLY A 278 -5.40 2.00 -16.07
C GLY A 278 -6.66 2.41 -16.84
N HIS A 279 -7.42 3.38 -16.33
CA HIS A 279 -8.68 3.82 -16.93
C HIS A 279 -8.50 4.52 -18.28
N GLU A 280 -7.43 5.30 -18.45
CA GLU A 280 -7.09 5.92 -19.73
C GLU A 280 -6.82 4.86 -20.80
N PHE A 281 -6.05 3.82 -20.47
CA PHE A 281 -5.84 2.69 -21.37
C PHE A 281 -7.16 2.00 -21.75
N LEU A 282 -7.99 1.66 -20.75
CA LEU A 282 -9.27 0.98 -20.98
C LEU A 282 -10.21 1.80 -21.86
N LYS A 283 -10.30 3.11 -21.61
CA LYS A 283 -11.14 4.00 -22.40
C LYS A 283 -10.63 4.11 -23.83
N ASN A 284 -9.33 4.30 -24.03
CA ASN A 284 -8.75 4.54 -25.35
C ASN A 284 -8.69 3.28 -26.22
N GLN A 285 -8.49 2.10 -25.64
CA GLN A 285 -8.29 0.85 -26.39
C GLN A 285 -9.54 -0.03 -26.47
N LEU A 286 -10.41 0.03 -25.47
CA LEU A 286 -11.55 -0.88 -25.31
C LEU A 286 -12.90 -0.15 -25.22
N ASP A 287 -12.91 1.17 -25.08
CA ASP A 287 -14.12 1.95 -24.74
C ASP A 287 -14.85 1.39 -23.50
N TYR A 288 -14.08 0.94 -22.51
CA TYR A 288 -14.59 0.23 -21.33
C TYR A 288 -14.40 1.06 -20.05
N THR A 289 -15.42 1.06 -19.18
CA THR A 289 -15.37 1.69 -17.86
C THR A 289 -15.77 0.67 -16.79
N PRO A 290 -14.84 0.26 -15.89
CA PRO A 290 -15.14 -0.63 -14.78
C PRO A 290 -16.19 -0.02 -13.83
N ARG A 291 -17.02 -0.87 -13.22
CA ARG A 291 -18.07 -0.45 -12.25
C ARG A 291 -17.91 -1.06 -10.86
N ASN A 292 -17.24 -2.20 -10.80
CA ASN A 292 -17.06 -2.96 -9.57
C ASN A 292 -15.58 -2.98 -9.20
N HIS A 293 -15.30 -2.71 -7.94
CA HIS A 293 -13.96 -2.77 -7.38
C HIS A 293 -13.71 -4.12 -6.70
N TRP A 294 -12.49 -4.61 -6.85
CA TRP A 294 -12.01 -5.88 -6.33
C TRP A 294 -10.70 -5.64 -5.56
N SER A 295 -10.74 -5.78 -4.24
CA SER A 295 -9.60 -5.61 -3.33
C SER A 295 -9.47 -6.83 -2.42
N ILE A 296 -8.75 -7.84 -2.90
CA ILE A 296 -8.59 -9.12 -2.22
C ILE A 296 -7.30 -9.23 -1.41
N ASP A 297 -6.28 -8.42 -1.72
CA ASP A 297 -4.93 -8.61 -1.18
C ASP A 297 -4.25 -7.41 -0.48
N PRO A 298 -4.75 -6.16 -0.49
CA PRO A 298 -4.23 -5.11 0.38
C PRO A 298 -4.36 -5.47 1.87
N PHE A 299 -3.33 -5.22 2.68
CA PHE A 299 -3.21 -5.75 4.05
C PHE A 299 -3.96 -4.91 5.11
N GLY A 300 -5.29 -4.82 4.96
CA GLY A 300 -6.15 -3.86 5.64
C GLY A 300 -6.61 -2.78 4.66
N LEU A 301 -7.72 -2.12 4.97
CA LEU A 301 -8.48 -1.36 3.98
C LEU A 301 -8.86 0.03 4.48
N SER A 302 -8.79 1.01 3.59
CA SER A 302 -8.96 2.42 3.88
C SER A 302 -10.25 2.96 3.27
N PRO A 303 -11.05 3.74 4.02
CA PRO A 303 -12.20 4.44 3.46
C PRO A 303 -11.77 5.49 2.41
N THR A 304 -10.48 5.86 2.34
CA THR A 304 -9.95 6.75 1.31
C THR A 304 -10.12 6.16 -0.09
N LEU A 305 -9.83 4.88 -0.29
CA LEU A 305 -9.99 4.24 -1.60
C LEU A 305 -11.47 4.14 -1.97
N ALA A 306 -12.32 3.73 -1.02
CA ALA A 306 -13.77 3.72 -1.20
C ALA A 306 -14.32 5.09 -1.64
N TYR A 307 -13.85 6.19 -1.02
CA TYR A 307 -14.21 7.54 -1.44
C TYR A 307 -13.77 7.84 -2.87
N LEU A 308 -12.51 7.59 -3.21
CA LEU A 308 -11.97 7.89 -4.54
C LEU A 308 -12.68 7.07 -5.62
N LEU A 309 -12.98 5.80 -5.37
CA LEU A 309 -13.74 4.94 -6.28
C LEU A 309 -15.17 5.46 -6.50
N ASN A 310 -15.87 5.85 -5.44
CA ASN A 310 -17.19 6.49 -5.58
C ASN A 310 -17.12 7.76 -6.43
N ARG A 311 -16.08 8.59 -6.26
CA ARG A 311 -15.83 9.77 -7.10
C ARG A 311 -15.44 9.44 -8.55
N SER A 312 -15.05 8.19 -8.80
CA SER A 312 -14.76 7.62 -10.12
C SER A 312 -15.91 6.77 -10.67
N ASN A 313 -17.15 6.99 -10.18
CA ASN A 313 -18.39 6.31 -10.60
C ASN A 313 -18.48 4.81 -10.28
N PHE A 314 -17.69 4.30 -9.33
CA PHE A 314 -17.93 2.97 -8.79
C PHE A 314 -19.10 2.98 -7.82
N THR A 315 -19.92 1.95 -7.92
CA THR A 315 -21.10 1.74 -7.07
C THR A 315 -20.92 0.55 -6.13
N HIS A 316 -19.96 -0.34 -6.43
CA HIS A 316 -19.78 -1.59 -5.73
C HIS A 316 -18.30 -1.91 -5.44
N MET A 317 -18.06 -2.57 -4.31
CA MET A 317 -16.75 -3.06 -3.89
C MET A 317 -16.84 -4.46 -3.28
N ALA A 318 -15.86 -5.31 -3.56
CA ALA A 318 -15.63 -6.56 -2.84
C ALA A 318 -14.27 -6.51 -2.14
N ILE A 319 -14.26 -6.80 -0.83
CA ILE A 319 -13.10 -6.64 0.04
C ILE A 319 -12.79 -7.90 0.88
N GLN A 320 -11.51 -8.20 1.10
CA GLN A 320 -11.07 -9.43 1.78
C GLN A 320 -10.35 -9.21 3.12
N ARG A 321 -9.16 -8.59 3.15
CA ARG A 321 -8.24 -8.67 4.30
C ARG A 321 -8.64 -7.71 5.43
N VAL A 322 -9.66 -8.13 6.17
CA VAL A 322 -10.15 -7.50 7.40
C VAL A 322 -9.85 -8.41 8.59
N HIS A 323 -9.56 -7.83 9.75
CA HIS A 323 -9.27 -8.55 10.99
C HIS A 323 -10.30 -9.67 11.24
N TYR A 324 -9.83 -10.88 11.58
CA TYR A 324 -10.70 -12.07 11.72
C TYR A 324 -11.83 -11.88 12.74
N SER A 325 -11.57 -11.26 13.90
CA SER A 325 -12.62 -10.91 14.89
C SER A 325 -13.69 -9.96 14.35
N VAL A 326 -13.32 -9.03 13.46
CA VAL A 326 -14.28 -8.13 12.80
C VAL A 326 -15.14 -8.91 11.81
N LYS A 327 -14.54 -9.79 10.98
CA LYS A 327 -15.28 -10.71 10.10
C LYS A 327 -16.29 -11.53 10.89
N LYS A 328 -15.85 -12.15 12.01
CA LYS A 328 -16.71 -12.94 12.91
C LYS A 328 -17.89 -12.12 13.43
N TYR A 329 -17.62 -10.91 13.94
CA TYR A 329 -18.65 -10.03 14.49
C TYR A 329 -19.70 -9.61 13.45
N LEU A 330 -19.26 -9.17 12.28
CA LEU A 330 -20.17 -8.77 11.20
C LEU A 330 -20.96 -9.97 10.66
N ALA A 331 -20.29 -11.13 10.52
CA ALA A 331 -20.93 -12.36 10.07
C ALA A 331 -22.05 -12.83 11.03
N GLN A 332 -21.85 -12.73 12.35
CA GLN A 332 -22.88 -13.08 13.35
C GLN A 332 -24.14 -12.22 13.22
N LYS A 333 -23.99 -11.00 12.73
CA LYS A 333 -25.09 -10.04 12.54
C LYS A 333 -25.61 -10.00 11.10
N ARG A 334 -25.04 -10.81 10.19
CA ARG A 334 -25.31 -10.75 8.74
C ARG A 334 -25.08 -9.35 8.16
N GLN A 335 -24.02 -8.67 8.62
CA GLN A 335 -23.62 -7.32 8.21
C GLN A 335 -22.32 -7.32 7.39
N LEU A 336 -22.03 -8.41 6.69
CA LEU A 336 -20.90 -8.49 5.75
C LEU A 336 -21.19 -7.77 4.42
N GLU A 337 -22.46 -7.50 4.13
CA GLU A 337 -22.89 -6.57 3.09
C GLU A 337 -23.33 -5.27 3.76
N PHE A 338 -22.76 -4.13 3.34
CA PHE A 338 -23.02 -2.83 3.95
C PHE A 338 -22.81 -1.68 2.97
N ILE A 339 -23.34 -0.51 3.31
CA ILE A 339 -23.04 0.73 2.61
C ILE A 339 -21.87 1.41 3.32
N TRP A 340 -20.70 1.48 2.69
CA TRP A 340 -19.53 2.10 3.29
C TRP A 340 -19.57 3.61 3.05
N ARG A 341 -19.66 4.38 4.14
CA ARG A 341 -19.80 5.85 4.12
C ARG A 341 -18.66 6.55 4.84
N GLN A 342 -18.25 7.70 4.31
CA GLN A 342 -17.21 8.53 4.92
C GLN A 342 -17.65 9.14 6.26
N LEU A 343 -16.72 9.21 7.21
CA LEU A 343 -16.96 9.75 8.56
C LEU A 343 -17.49 11.20 8.56
N PHE A 344 -17.15 11.98 7.53
CA PHE A 344 -17.59 13.38 7.38
C PHE A 344 -18.88 13.55 6.56
N ALA A 345 -19.43 12.49 5.96
CA ALA A 345 -20.58 12.60 5.05
C ALA A 345 -21.91 12.89 5.77
N GLY A 346 -21.97 12.70 7.09
CA GLY A 346 -23.17 12.97 7.86
C GLY A 346 -24.33 12.05 7.47
N LYS A 347 -25.44 12.66 7.01
CA LYS A 347 -26.60 11.96 6.43
C LYS A 347 -26.55 11.88 4.90
N SER A 348 -25.55 12.48 4.26
CA SER A 348 -25.42 12.46 2.81
C SER A 348 -25.09 11.06 2.31
N THR A 349 -25.75 10.63 1.25
CA THR A 349 -25.44 9.39 0.52
C THR A 349 -24.39 9.60 -0.57
N SER A 350 -23.86 10.82 -0.70
CA SER A 350 -22.95 11.22 -1.80
C SER A 350 -21.60 10.52 -1.80
N THR A 351 -21.29 9.72 -0.77
CA THR A 351 -20.04 8.96 -0.66
C THR A 351 -20.30 7.47 -0.44
N ASP A 352 -21.54 7.04 -0.64
CA ASP A 352 -21.96 5.67 -0.36
C ASP A 352 -21.45 4.72 -1.44
N ILE A 353 -20.94 3.58 -1.02
CA ILE A 353 -20.57 2.50 -1.92
C ILE A 353 -21.00 1.16 -1.32
N ILE A 354 -21.74 0.36 -2.09
CA ILE A 354 -22.21 -0.95 -1.64
C ILE A 354 -21.00 -1.88 -1.57
N THR A 355 -20.75 -2.43 -0.40
CA THR A 355 -19.54 -3.20 -0.12
C THR A 355 -19.89 -4.61 0.33
N HIS A 356 -19.27 -5.58 -0.32
CA HIS A 356 -19.27 -6.99 0.07
C HIS A 356 -17.95 -7.31 0.78
N MET A 357 -18.03 -7.74 2.03
CA MET A 357 -16.90 -8.31 2.75
C MET A 357 -16.94 -9.84 2.67
N PHE A 358 -15.84 -10.42 2.21
CA PHE A 358 -15.67 -11.87 2.24
C PHE A 358 -15.55 -12.38 3.70
N PRO A 359 -16.10 -13.55 4.04
CA PRO A 359 -16.25 -13.94 5.45
C PRO A 359 -15.02 -14.66 6.02
N PHE A 360 -14.18 -15.24 5.16
CA PHE A 360 -13.19 -16.23 5.54
C PHE A 360 -11.76 -15.71 5.43
N TYR A 361 -10.80 -16.58 5.77
CA TYR A 361 -9.38 -16.27 5.98
C TYR A 361 -8.66 -15.76 4.73
N SER A 362 -8.84 -16.43 3.59
CA SER A 362 -8.15 -16.17 2.33
C SER A 362 -9.15 -15.98 1.18
N TYR A 363 -8.69 -15.46 0.04
CA TYR A 363 -9.43 -15.41 -1.22
C TYR A 363 -9.23 -16.68 -2.08
N ASP A 364 -8.33 -17.58 -1.67
CA ASP A 364 -8.11 -18.85 -2.35
C ASP A 364 -9.38 -19.73 -2.41
N ALA A 365 -9.41 -20.67 -3.36
CA ALA A 365 -10.51 -21.62 -3.51
C ALA A 365 -10.88 -22.40 -2.21
N PRO A 366 -9.90 -22.91 -1.42
CA PRO A 366 -10.20 -23.53 -0.13
C PRO A 366 -10.96 -22.66 0.87
N HIS A 367 -10.76 -21.34 0.87
CA HIS A 367 -11.41 -20.42 1.81
C HIS A 367 -12.54 -19.61 1.17
N SER A 368 -12.99 -19.96 -0.04
CA SER A 368 -14.02 -19.19 -0.75
C SER A 368 -15.35 -19.92 -0.89
N CYS A 369 -15.36 -21.26 -0.96
CA CYS A 369 -16.58 -22.03 -1.22
C CYS A 369 -17.53 -22.09 -0.02
N GLY A 370 -16.99 -22.05 1.20
CA GLY A 370 -17.72 -22.25 2.46
C GLY A 370 -16.78 -22.30 3.66
N PRO A 371 -17.31 -22.58 4.86
CA PRO A 371 -16.55 -22.50 6.11
C PRO A 371 -15.52 -23.62 6.32
N ASP A 372 -15.61 -24.74 5.60
CA ASP A 372 -14.70 -25.89 5.79
C ASP A 372 -13.68 -26.00 4.65
N PRO A 373 -12.43 -25.55 4.86
CA PRO A 373 -11.42 -25.58 3.81
C PRO A 373 -10.98 -27.01 3.45
N LYS A 374 -11.19 -28.00 4.35
CA LYS A 374 -10.96 -29.41 4.02
C LYS A 374 -11.92 -29.89 2.93
N ILE A 375 -13.16 -29.39 2.91
CA ILE A 375 -14.14 -29.71 1.88
C ILE A 375 -13.87 -28.87 0.63
N CYS A 376 -13.75 -27.55 0.77
CA CYS A 376 -13.57 -26.63 -0.35
C CYS A 376 -12.32 -26.91 -1.18
N CYS A 377 -11.21 -27.32 -0.55
CA CYS A 377 -9.98 -27.65 -1.28
C CYS A 377 -10.18 -28.78 -2.30
N GLN A 378 -11.11 -29.70 -2.05
CA GLN A 378 -11.40 -30.79 -2.95
C GLN A 378 -12.15 -30.35 -4.23
N PHE A 379 -12.57 -29.08 -4.29
CA PHE A 379 -13.20 -28.44 -5.44
C PHE A 379 -12.27 -27.41 -6.10
N ASP A 380 -11.00 -27.35 -5.70
CA ASP A 380 -9.93 -26.70 -6.47
C ASP A 380 -9.31 -27.73 -7.43
N PHE A 381 -9.83 -27.80 -8.65
CA PHE A 381 -9.45 -28.86 -9.59
C PHE A 381 -8.03 -28.72 -10.16
N ARG A 382 -7.29 -27.64 -9.84
CA ARG A 382 -5.84 -27.62 -10.10
C ARG A 382 -5.09 -28.67 -9.29
N ARG A 383 -5.61 -28.98 -8.10
CA ARG A 383 -5.02 -29.94 -7.15
C ARG A 383 -5.35 -31.39 -7.50
N LEU A 384 -6.04 -31.66 -8.61
CA LEU A 384 -6.34 -33.02 -9.08
C LEU A 384 -5.08 -33.87 -9.33
N ARG A 385 -4.04 -33.26 -9.91
CA ARG A 385 -2.79 -33.94 -10.30
C ARG A 385 -1.66 -32.91 -10.30
N GLY A 386 -0.57 -33.17 -9.57
CA GLY A 386 0.64 -32.34 -9.60
C GLY A 386 1.29 -32.16 -8.24
N LEU A 387 2.15 -31.14 -8.14
CA LEU A 387 2.88 -30.76 -6.92
C LEU A 387 2.00 -30.08 -5.85
N LEU A 388 0.78 -29.65 -6.21
CA LEU A 388 -0.15 -28.99 -5.30
C LEU A 388 -1.15 -30.03 -4.77
N THR A 389 -1.16 -30.20 -3.45
CA THR A 389 -2.08 -31.09 -2.73
C THR A 389 -2.94 -30.29 -1.75
N CYS A 390 -3.99 -30.92 -1.21
CA CYS A 390 -4.79 -30.34 -0.16
C CYS A 390 -4.14 -30.57 1.21
N PRO A 391 -3.78 -29.51 1.96
CA PRO A 391 -3.09 -29.66 3.24
C PRO A 391 -3.95 -30.36 4.32
N TRP A 392 -5.26 -30.48 4.10
CA TRP A 392 -6.19 -31.16 5.00
C TRP A 392 -6.35 -32.68 4.74
N GLY A 393 -5.46 -33.26 3.93
CA GLY A 393 -5.33 -34.72 3.75
C GLY A 393 -6.40 -35.38 2.89
N VAL A 394 -7.23 -34.58 2.20
CA VAL A 394 -8.22 -35.07 1.23
C VAL A 394 -8.09 -34.25 -0.04
N ASP A 395 -7.60 -34.88 -1.10
CA ASP A 395 -7.36 -34.21 -2.38
C ASP A 395 -8.63 -34.09 -3.24
N ALA A 396 -8.55 -33.20 -4.23
CA ALA A 396 -9.58 -33.09 -5.25
C ALA A 396 -9.69 -34.39 -6.07
N SER A 397 -10.91 -34.73 -6.48
CA SER A 397 -11.18 -35.89 -7.35
C SER A 397 -12.00 -35.46 -8.56
N PRO A 398 -11.78 -36.04 -9.75
CA PRO A 398 -12.57 -35.69 -10.94
C PRO A 398 -14.05 -36.00 -10.71
N ILE A 399 -14.92 -35.15 -11.25
CA ILE A 399 -16.37 -35.31 -11.18
C ILE A 399 -16.82 -36.27 -12.28
N THR A 400 -17.46 -37.36 -11.85
CA THR A 400 -17.89 -38.49 -12.66
C THR A 400 -19.37 -38.76 -12.41
N PRO A 401 -20.08 -39.45 -13.32
CA PRO A 401 -21.47 -39.82 -13.09
C PRO A 401 -21.70 -40.61 -11.79
N THR A 402 -20.69 -41.36 -11.32
CA THR A 402 -20.80 -42.19 -10.11
C THR A 402 -20.58 -41.43 -8.81
N ASN A 403 -19.88 -40.28 -8.82
CA ASN A 403 -19.62 -39.50 -7.60
C ASN A 403 -20.33 -38.14 -7.56
N VAL A 404 -20.88 -37.66 -8.68
CA VAL A 404 -21.42 -36.30 -8.79
C VAL A 404 -22.46 -35.97 -7.71
N GLU A 405 -23.30 -36.93 -7.31
CA GLU A 405 -24.29 -36.75 -6.24
C GLU A 405 -23.65 -36.40 -4.90
N GLU A 406 -22.76 -37.24 -4.41
CA GLU A 406 -22.04 -37.05 -3.15
C GLU A 406 -21.23 -35.74 -3.18
N ARG A 407 -20.52 -35.48 -4.27
CA ARG A 407 -19.68 -34.29 -4.44
C ARG A 407 -20.53 -33.03 -4.48
N ALA A 408 -21.65 -33.04 -5.21
CA ALA A 408 -22.56 -31.91 -5.31
C ALA A 408 -23.24 -31.63 -3.97
N GLN A 409 -23.59 -32.67 -3.20
CA GLN A 409 -24.17 -32.50 -1.87
C GLN A 409 -23.19 -31.82 -0.91
N LEU A 410 -21.91 -32.23 -0.90
CA LEU A 410 -20.87 -31.58 -0.09
C LEU A 410 -20.70 -30.10 -0.45
N LEU A 411 -20.66 -29.78 -1.74
CA LEU A 411 -20.51 -28.39 -2.20
C LEU A 411 -21.75 -27.54 -1.91
N ALA A 412 -22.95 -28.09 -2.13
CA ALA A 412 -24.21 -27.42 -1.84
C ALA A 412 -24.37 -27.10 -0.34
N ASP A 413 -23.93 -28.00 0.55
CA ASP A 413 -23.87 -27.76 1.99
C ASP A 413 -22.95 -26.58 2.33
N GLN A 414 -21.76 -26.52 1.73
CA GLN A 414 -20.82 -25.40 1.93
C GLN A 414 -21.42 -24.07 1.47
N TYR A 415 -22.08 -24.05 0.31
CA TYR A 415 -22.79 -22.86 -0.18
C TYR A 415 -23.91 -22.42 0.77
N ARG A 416 -24.73 -23.36 1.25
CA ARG A 416 -25.81 -23.06 2.20
C ARG A 416 -25.30 -22.54 3.54
N LYS A 417 -24.20 -23.09 4.04
CA LYS A 417 -23.52 -22.56 5.25
C LYS A 417 -22.97 -21.16 5.01
N LYS A 418 -22.30 -20.91 3.89
CA LYS A 418 -21.82 -19.56 3.55
C LYS A 418 -22.97 -18.55 3.48
N ALA A 419 -24.10 -18.93 2.88
CA ALA A 419 -25.28 -18.08 2.77
C ALA A 419 -25.86 -17.63 4.12
N GLN A 420 -25.65 -18.39 5.22
CA GLN A 420 -26.12 -17.97 6.55
C GLN A 420 -25.43 -16.73 7.11
N LEU A 421 -24.30 -16.33 6.52
CA LEU A 421 -23.50 -15.18 6.93
C LEU A 421 -23.95 -13.86 6.26
N TYR A 422 -24.86 -13.95 5.29
CA TYR A 422 -25.33 -12.83 4.49
C TYR A 422 -26.83 -12.57 4.72
N GLY A 423 -27.28 -11.36 4.37
CA GLY A 423 -28.67 -10.94 4.57
C GLY A 423 -29.62 -11.39 3.48
N PHE A 424 -29.07 -11.79 2.32
CA PHE A 424 -29.82 -12.10 1.11
C PHE A 424 -29.42 -13.48 0.58
N ASN A 425 -30.34 -14.18 -0.09
CA ASN A 425 -30.11 -15.51 -0.67
C ASN A 425 -29.29 -15.42 -1.98
N THR A 426 -28.14 -14.76 -1.89
CA THR A 426 -27.17 -14.56 -2.95
C THR A 426 -25.78 -14.64 -2.32
N ILE A 427 -24.91 -15.48 -2.86
CA ILE A 427 -23.51 -15.55 -2.43
C ILE A 427 -22.53 -15.40 -3.58
N LEU A 428 -21.44 -14.73 -3.28
CA LEU A 428 -20.29 -14.56 -4.14
C LEU A 428 -19.23 -15.61 -3.79
N VAL A 429 -18.75 -16.40 -4.75
CA VAL A 429 -17.77 -17.48 -4.53
C VAL A 429 -16.56 -17.30 -5.47
N PRO A 430 -15.47 -16.69 -5.00
CA PRO A 430 -14.21 -16.64 -5.75
C PRO A 430 -13.70 -18.05 -6.10
N LEU A 431 -13.28 -18.27 -7.34
CA LEU A 431 -12.63 -19.49 -7.80
C LEU A 431 -11.29 -19.10 -8.42
N GLY A 432 -10.28 -18.98 -7.57
CA GLY A 432 -8.96 -18.51 -7.95
C GLY A 432 -8.01 -18.56 -6.77
N ASP A 433 -6.83 -17.99 -6.99
CA ASP A 433 -5.68 -17.90 -6.08
C ASP A 433 -4.59 -17.10 -6.84
N ASP A 434 -3.38 -17.07 -6.29
CA ASP A 434 -2.20 -16.46 -6.93
C ASP A 434 -1.82 -17.15 -8.24
N PHE A 435 -1.71 -16.37 -9.32
CA PHE A 435 -1.29 -16.76 -10.67
C PHE A 435 -1.94 -18.06 -11.17
N ARG A 436 -3.21 -18.27 -10.84
CA ARG A 436 -4.00 -19.42 -11.31
C ARG A 436 -4.37 -19.26 -12.78
N TYR A 437 -4.89 -20.31 -13.37
CA TYR A 437 -5.27 -20.36 -14.79
C TYR A 437 -4.07 -20.20 -15.75
N ASP A 438 -2.86 -20.51 -15.28
CA ASP A 438 -1.59 -20.35 -16.02
C ASP A 438 -1.31 -21.47 -17.04
N ILE A 439 -2.00 -22.61 -16.91
CA ILE A 439 -1.86 -23.76 -17.80
C ILE A 439 -3.20 -24.20 -18.39
N GLU A 440 -3.18 -24.71 -19.63
CA GLU A 440 -4.38 -25.14 -20.35
C GLU A 440 -5.21 -26.17 -19.60
N ARG A 441 -4.55 -27.18 -19.01
CA ARG A 441 -5.22 -28.26 -18.27
C ARG A 441 -6.12 -27.68 -17.19
N GLU A 442 -5.65 -26.67 -16.47
CA GLU A 442 -6.42 -26.10 -15.38
C GLU A 442 -7.76 -25.52 -15.85
N TRP A 443 -7.75 -24.71 -16.91
CA TRP A 443 -8.97 -24.16 -17.48
C TRP A 443 -9.99 -25.26 -17.80
N ARG A 444 -9.53 -26.32 -18.45
CA ARG A 444 -10.37 -27.47 -18.79
C ARG A 444 -10.90 -28.18 -17.55
N GLU A 445 -10.05 -28.51 -16.58
CA GLU A 445 -10.46 -29.25 -15.39
C GLU A 445 -11.39 -28.41 -14.50
N GLN A 446 -11.11 -27.12 -14.29
CA GLN A 446 -12.01 -26.24 -13.54
C GLN A 446 -13.38 -26.16 -14.26
N TYR A 447 -13.39 -25.82 -15.55
CA TYR A 447 -14.65 -25.68 -16.30
C TYR A 447 -15.48 -26.97 -16.30
N THR A 448 -14.89 -28.09 -16.74
CA THR A 448 -15.64 -29.34 -16.97
C THR A 448 -16.18 -29.95 -15.67
N ASN A 449 -15.45 -29.85 -14.56
CA ASN A 449 -15.88 -30.39 -13.28
C ASN A 449 -16.95 -29.50 -12.62
N TYR A 450 -16.77 -28.17 -12.61
CA TYR A 450 -17.79 -27.26 -12.10
C TYR A 450 -19.06 -27.31 -12.94
N LYS A 451 -18.97 -27.47 -14.26
CA LYS A 451 -20.15 -27.61 -15.13
C LYS A 451 -21.03 -28.79 -14.72
N LYS A 452 -20.43 -29.98 -14.53
CA LYS A 452 -21.14 -31.18 -14.03
C LYS A 452 -21.77 -30.95 -12.67
N LEU A 453 -21.07 -30.26 -11.76
CA LEU A 453 -21.58 -29.93 -10.42
C LEU A 453 -22.77 -28.97 -10.51
N PHE A 454 -22.67 -27.91 -11.32
CA PHE A 454 -23.76 -26.95 -11.52
C PHE A 454 -24.98 -27.63 -12.13
N ASP A 455 -24.81 -28.41 -13.18
CA ASP A 455 -25.92 -29.12 -13.83
C ASP A 455 -26.63 -30.06 -12.84
N TYR A 456 -25.88 -30.78 -12.00
CA TYR A 456 -26.45 -31.63 -10.96
C TYR A 456 -27.16 -30.82 -9.87
N ILE A 457 -26.49 -29.83 -9.25
CA ILE A 457 -27.04 -28.97 -8.20
C ILE A 457 -28.34 -28.30 -8.67
N ASN A 458 -28.33 -27.75 -9.89
CA ASN A 458 -29.46 -27.02 -10.45
C ASN A 458 -30.63 -27.93 -10.83
N SER A 459 -30.38 -29.22 -11.09
CA SER A 459 -31.45 -30.21 -11.34
C SER A 459 -32.22 -30.61 -10.09
N LYS A 460 -31.64 -30.41 -8.90
CA LYS A 460 -32.22 -30.77 -7.60
C LYS A 460 -33.10 -29.65 -7.07
N SER A 461 -34.37 -29.66 -7.48
CA SER A 461 -35.37 -28.66 -7.02
C SER A 461 -35.48 -28.58 -5.50
N GLU A 462 -35.24 -29.70 -4.80
CA GLU A 462 -35.23 -29.78 -3.34
C GLU A 462 -34.07 -29.03 -2.67
N TRP A 463 -32.98 -28.77 -3.39
CA TRP A 463 -31.86 -27.97 -2.87
C TRP A 463 -32.09 -26.47 -3.08
N ASN A 464 -33.01 -26.09 -3.97
CA ASN A 464 -33.41 -24.70 -4.24
C ASN A 464 -32.20 -23.76 -4.46
N ILE A 465 -31.21 -24.22 -5.22
CA ILE A 465 -29.98 -23.48 -5.57
C ILE A 465 -29.96 -23.19 -7.07
N ASN A 466 -29.39 -22.05 -7.44
CA ASN A 466 -28.95 -21.73 -8.79
C ASN A 466 -27.44 -21.43 -8.76
N ALA A 467 -26.60 -22.38 -9.16
CA ALA A 467 -25.16 -22.21 -9.24
C ALA A 467 -24.72 -22.00 -10.69
N ARG A 468 -23.93 -20.95 -10.94
CA ARG A 468 -23.37 -20.63 -12.26
C ARG A 468 -22.04 -19.92 -12.15
N PHE A 469 -21.27 -19.95 -13.24
CA PHE A 469 -20.19 -18.98 -13.40
C PHE A 469 -20.77 -17.58 -13.58
N GLY A 470 -20.08 -16.59 -13.02
CA GLY A 470 -20.45 -15.19 -13.10
C GLY A 470 -19.23 -14.28 -13.04
N THR A 471 -19.49 -13.00 -13.26
CA THR A 471 -18.57 -11.91 -12.96
C THR A 471 -19.03 -11.15 -11.72
N LEU A 472 -18.30 -10.09 -11.34
CA LEU A 472 -18.66 -9.31 -10.16
C LEU A 472 -19.94 -8.49 -10.42
N SER A 473 -20.16 -8.07 -11.67
CA SER A 473 -21.43 -7.47 -12.12
C SER A 473 -22.61 -8.43 -11.93
N ASP A 474 -22.49 -9.70 -12.34
CA ASP A 474 -23.55 -10.71 -12.15
C ASP A 474 -23.98 -10.84 -10.68
N TYR A 475 -23.03 -10.76 -9.74
CA TYR A 475 -23.33 -10.84 -8.31
C TYR A 475 -24.06 -9.58 -7.82
N PHE A 476 -23.53 -8.39 -8.13
CA PHE A 476 -24.12 -7.14 -7.65
C PHE A 476 -25.47 -6.83 -8.29
N GLU A 477 -25.70 -7.18 -9.56
CA GLU A 477 -27.03 -7.09 -10.20
C GLU A 477 -28.07 -7.94 -9.46
N VAL A 478 -27.71 -9.16 -9.06
CA VAL A 478 -28.59 -10.02 -8.28
C VAL A 478 -28.83 -9.41 -6.89
N LEU A 479 -27.78 -8.93 -6.21
CA LEU A 479 -27.91 -8.30 -4.89
C LEU A 479 -28.81 -7.07 -4.95
N GLU A 480 -28.61 -6.16 -5.90
CA GLU A 480 -29.43 -4.97 -6.09
C GLU A 480 -30.90 -5.32 -6.35
N ARG A 481 -31.17 -6.33 -7.18
CA ARG A 481 -32.54 -6.81 -7.37
C ARG A 481 -33.16 -7.29 -6.05
N ARG A 482 -32.42 -8.02 -5.21
CA ARG A 482 -32.89 -8.45 -3.88
C ARG A 482 -33.11 -7.27 -2.93
N LEU A 483 -32.28 -6.24 -3.02
CA LEU A 483 -32.43 -5.01 -2.23
C LEU A 483 -33.70 -4.28 -2.64
N ASN A 484 -33.93 -4.07 -3.93
CA ASN A 484 -35.12 -3.40 -4.45
C ASN A 484 -36.41 -4.16 -4.07
N GLU A 485 -36.43 -5.49 -4.22
CA GLU A 485 -37.55 -6.34 -3.76
C GLU A 485 -37.86 -6.10 -2.27
N LYS A 486 -36.83 -6.01 -1.42
CA LYS A 486 -36.99 -5.80 0.02
C LYS A 486 -37.44 -4.37 0.36
N GLU A 487 -36.98 -3.37 -0.39
CA GLU A 487 -37.46 -1.99 -0.24
C GLU A 487 -38.94 -1.86 -0.58
N GLU A 488 -39.39 -2.50 -1.67
CA GLU A 488 -40.80 -2.56 -2.06
C GLU A 488 -41.66 -3.28 -1.00
N GLU A 489 -41.20 -4.43 -0.50
CA GLU A 489 -41.86 -5.16 0.60
C GLU A 489 -42.03 -4.26 1.84
N ASN A 490 -40.97 -3.55 2.25
CA ASN A 490 -41.02 -2.62 3.40
C ASN A 490 -41.97 -1.43 3.17
N LEU A 491 -42.08 -0.92 1.93
CA LEU A 491 -43.01 0.16 1.58
C LEU A 491 -44.47 -0.29 1.70
N ILE A 492 -44.78 -1.48 1.18
CA ILE A 492 -46.13 -2.06 1.25
C ILE A 492 -46.55 -2.30 2.70
N GLU A 493 -45.67 -2.84 3.55
CA GLU A 493 -45.96 -3.06 4.98
C GLU A 493 -46.24 -1.76 5.75
N LYS A 494 -45.56 -0.67 5.35
CA LYS A 494 -45.78 0.66 5.91
C LYS A 494 -47.13 1.22 5.48
N GLU A 495 -47.51 1.08 4.22
CA GLU A 495 -48.81 1.53 3.70
C GLU A 495 -49.98 0.72 4.28
N GLN A 496 -49.78 -0.57 4.56
CA GLN A 496 -50.75 -1.46 5.21
C GLN A 496 -50.84 -1.29 6.74
N GLY A 497 -50.13 -0.33 7.33
CA GLY A 497 -50.25 0.02 8.74
C GLY A 497 -49.70 -1.02 9.73
N LYS A 498 -48.87 -1.97 9.28
CA LYS A 498 -48.23 -2.97 10.17
C LYS A 498 -47.03 -2.41 10.94
N TYR A 499 -46.42 -1.31 10.47
CA TYR A 499 -45.42 -0.54 11.22
C TYR A 499 -46.06 0.44 12.21
N ARG A 500 -46.57 -0.07 13.34
CA ARG A 500 -46.90 0.76 14.52
C ARG A 500 -45.66 0.94 15.39
N HIS A 501 -44.79 1.89 15.06
CA HIS A 501 -43.84 2.40 16.06
C HIS A 501 -44.43 3.59 16.81
N ASN A 502 -44.65 3.37 18.11
CA ASN A 502 -44.78 4.40 19.14
C ASN A 502 -43.48 5.25 19.16
N VAL A 503 -43.43 6.33 18.39
CA VAL A 503 -42.47 7.41 18.61
C VAL A 503 -43.22 8.73 18.55
N GLY A 504 -43.26 9.41 19.69
CA GLY A 504 -43.88 10.71 19.83
C GLY A 504 -43.22 11.77 18.95
N LYS A 505 -44.08 12.66 18.45
CA LYS A 505 -43.83 14.06 18.01
C LYS A 505 -42.79 14.31 16.89
N LYS A 506 -43.37 14.55 15.71
CA LYS A 506 -43.06 15.60 14.71
C LYS A 506 -41.57 15.93 14.46
N GLY A 507 -41.01 15.32 13.43
CA GLY A 507 -39.83 15.77 12.68
C GLY A 507 -39.91 15.27 11.22
N LYS A 508 -39.66 16.16 10.26
CA LYS A 508 -39.98 16.04 8.82
C LYS A 508 -39.09 15.01 8.07
N ARG A 509 -39.67 14.40 7.02
CA ARG A 509 -39.04 13.65 5.89
C ARG A 509 -37.88 12.71 6.28
N GLY A 510 -38.21 11.54 6.84
CA GLY A 510 -37.30 10.40 6.87
C GLY A 510 -37.70 9.39 5.80
N GLY A 511 -36.82 9.13 4.83
CA GLY A 511 -36.95 7.98 3.93
C GLY A 511 -36.99 6.66 4.71
N LEU A 512 -37.40 5.57 4.07
CA LEU A 512 -37.28 4.24 4.70
C LEU A 512 -35.80 3.96 5.03
N PRO A 513 -35.51 3.26 6.15
CA PRO A 513 -34.16 2.78 6.41
C PRO A 513 -33.71 1.84 5.28
N SER A 514 -32.46 1.98 4.84
CA SER A 514 -31.89 1.12 3.81
C SER A 514 -31.92 -0.35 4.27
N PRO A 515 -32.13 -1.33 3.37
CA PRO A 515 -32.06 -2.74 3.73
C PRO A 515 -30.66 -3.21 4.14
N LEU A 516 -29.61 -2.48 3.79
CA LEU A 516 -28.22 -2.70 4.21
C LEU A 516 -27.84 -1.76 5.36
N PRO A 517 -27.01 -2.22 6.31
CA PRO A 517 -26.46 -1.34 7.34
C PRO A 517 -25.48 -0.34 6.72
N ILE A 518 -25.47 0.89 7.23
CA ILE A 518 -24.46 1.90 6.89
C ILE A 518 -23.27 1.72 7.82
N LEU A 519 -22.08 1.49 7.26
CA LEU A 519 -20.82 1.32 7.98
C LEU A 519 -19.91 2.53 7.77
N SER A 520 -19.25 3.00 8.83
CA SER A 520 -18.22 4.03 8.75
C SER A 520 -16.97 3.68 9.57
N GLY A 521 -15.81 4.15 9.11
CA GLY A 521 -14.49 3.84 9.66
C GLY A 521 -13.62 3.06 8.69
N ASP A 522 -12.47 2.59 9.16
CA ASP A 522 -11.49 1.82 8.40
C ASP A 522 -11.36 0.38 8.93
N PHE A 523 -10.51 -0.41 8.28
CA PHE A 523 -10.25 -1.81 8.64
C PHE A 523 -8.78 -2.05 8.99
N PHE A 524 -8.12 -1.06 9.61
CA PHE A 524 -6.77 -1.20 10.16
C PHE A 524 -6.77 -1.34 11.69
N THR A 525 -5.83 -2.07 12.30
CA THR A 525 -4.74 -2.85 11.66
C THR A 525 -5.17 -4.29 11.41
N TYR A 526 -4.89 -4.81 10.22
CA TYR A 526 -5.20 -6.19 9.84
C TYR A 526 -4.41 -7.21 10.68
N SER A 527 -5.10 -8.27 11.10
CA SER A 527 -4.50 -9.50 11.62
C SER A 527 -5.20 -10.68 10.94
N ASP A 528 -4.41 -11.56 10.36
CA ASP A 528 -4.91 -12.75 9.67
C ASP A 528 -5.19 -13.88 10.65
N ARG A 529 -4.47 -13.97 11.78
CA ARG A 529 -4.64 -14.94 12.86
C ARG A 529 -3.91 -14.51 14.13
N ASP A 530 -4.34 -15.05 15.27
CA ASP A 530 -3.65 -14.90 16.55
C ASP A 530 -3.33 -13.41 16.85
N ASP A 531 -2.10 -13.12 17.27
CA ASP A 531 -1.54 -11.78 17.51
C ASP A 531 -0.66 -11.28 16.34
N HIS A 532 -0.78 -11.88 15.16
CA HIS A 532 -0.01 -11.50 13.97
C HIS A 532 -0.58 -10.23 13.33
N TYR A 533 -0.36 -9.07 13.96
CA TYR A 533 -0.73 -7.79 13.37
C TYR A 533 0.23 -7.39 12.25
N TRP A 534 -0.32 -7.06 11.09
CA TRP A 534 0.43 -6.67 9.91
C TRP A 534 0.73 -5.16 9.96
N SER A 535 1.31 -4.66 11.05
CA SER A 535 1.73 -3.25 11.17
C SER A 535 3.18 -3.01 10.74
N GLY A 536 3.99 -4.06 10.63
CA GLY A 536 5.41 -3.94 10.25
C GLY A 536 5.60 -3.31 8.87
N TYR A 537 4.72 -3.64 7.90
CA TYR A 537 4.82 -3.11 6.54
C TYR A 537 4.54 -1.60 6.43
N PHE A 538 3.96 -0.98 7.46
CA PHE A 538 3.86 0.48 7.55
C PHE A 538 5.24 1.15 7.53
N THR A 539 6.30 0.43 7.92
CA THR A 539 7.68 0.94 7.96
C THR A 539 8.64 0.23 7.03
N SER A 540 8.42 -1.06 6.72
CA SER A 540 9.33 -1.90 5.93
C SER A 540 9.90 -1.20 4.69
N ARG A 541 11.24 -1.26 4.55
CA ARG A 541 12.03 -0.58 3.50
C ARG A 541 11.69 0.91 3.35
N PRO A 542 11.94 1.72 4.41
CA PRO A 542 11.53 3.13 4.47
C PRO A 542 12.20 4.01 3.41
N PHE A 543 13.36 3.59 2.89
CA PHE A 543 14.03 4.28 1.78
C PHE A 543 13.14 4.39 0.54
N TYR A 544 12.51 3.29 0.11
CA TYR A 544 11.64 3.32 -1.08
C TYR A 544 10.31 4.03 -0.81
N LYS A 545 9.78 3.96 0.42
CA LYS A 545 8.62 4.78 0.83
C LYS A 545 8.92 6.28 0.74
N HIS A 546 10.14 6.69 1.12
CA HIS A 546 10.58 8.07 0.93
C HIS A 546 10.77 8.41 -0.55
N LEU A 547 11.38 7.52 -1.33
CA LEU A 547 11.57 7.69 -2.77
C LEU A 547 10.24 7.87 -3.51
N ASP A 548 9.21 7.12 -3.12
CA ASP A 548 7.84 7.27 -3.63
C ASP A 548 7.31 8.70 -3.40
N ARG A 549 7.40 9.25 -2.19
CA ARG A 549 6.98 10.64 -1.92
C ARG A 549 7.78 11.68 -2.70
N SER A 550 9.07 11.45 -2.86
CA SER A 550 9.92 12.29 -3.71
C SER A 550 9.45 12.25 -5.16
N LEU A 551 9.24 11.05 -5.72
CA LEU A 551 8.76 10.90 -7.10
C LEU A 551 7.38 11.55 -7.30
N GLN A 552 6.45 11.39 -6.36
CA GLN A 552 5.14 12.06 -6.42
C GLN A 552 5.28 13.58 -6.54
N HIS A 553 6.15 14.19 -5.73
CA HIS A 553 6.39 15.62 -5.76
C HIS A 553 6.91 16.10 -7.13
N TYR A 554 7.97 15.45 -7.64
CA TYR A 554 8.57 15.84 -8.91
C TYR A 554 7.68 15.51 -10.10
N LEU A 555 6.94 14.41 -10.08
CA LEU A 555 6.00 14.05 -11.13
C LEU A 555 4.86 15.07 -11.22
N ARG A 556 4.26 15.43 -10.09
CA ARG A 556 3.21 16.47 -10.06
C ARG A 556 3.74 17.80 -10.59
N ALA A 557 4.93 18.21 -10.18
CA ALA A 557 5.56 19.43 -10.69
C ALA A 557 5.84 19.33 -12.20
N ALA A 558 6.38 18.22 -12.67
CA ALA A 558 6.64 17.99 -14.09
C ALA A 558 5.37 18.10 -14.93
N ASP A 559 4.27 17.49 -14.50
CA ASP A 559 2.96 17.56 -15.15
C ASP A 559 2.43 18.99 -15.26
N ILE A 560 2.50 19.76 -14.16
CA ILE A 560 2.05 21.16 -14.12
C ILE A 560 2.89 22.00 -15.09
N PHE A 561 4.21 21.93 -14.98
CA PHE A 561 5.11 22.76 -15.79
C PHE A 561 5.05 22.39 -17.27
N PHE A 562 4.94 21.10 -17.60
CA PHE A 562 4.71 20.65 -18.97
C PHE A 562 3.38 21.17 -19.53
N SER A 563 2.31 21.17 -18.73
CA SER A 563 1.01 21.69 -19.12
C SER A 563 1.04 23.20 -19.37
N LEU A 564 1.74 23.97 -18.52
CA LEU A 564 1.93 25.42 -18.69
C LEU A 564 2.69 25.75 -19.97
N VAL A 565 3.72 24.97 -20.28
CA VAL A 565 4.46 25.07 -21.54
C VAL A 565 3.51 24.87 -22.72
N ASN A 566 2.75 23.78 -22.73
CA ASN A 566 1.82 23.45 -23.81
C ASN A 566 0.74 24.53 -23.99
N TRP A 567 0.32 25.18 -22.90
CA TRP A 567 -0.60 26.31 -22.94
C TRP A 567 0.02 27.59 -23.52
N LYS A 568 1.28 27.91 -23.16
CA LYS A 568 1.99 29.10 -23.66
C LYS A 568 2.33 29.01 -25.15
N GLY A 569 2.49 27.81 -25.70
CA GLY A 569 2.67 27.56 -27.14
C GLY A 569 3.34 26.21 -27.41
N LYS A 570 3.42 25.80 -28.70
CA LYS A 570 4.14 24.57 -29.06
C LYS A 570 5.64 24.75 -28.81
N MET A 571 6.20 23.96 -27.88
CA MET A 571 7.64 23.74 -27.77
C MET A 571 8.22 23.38 -29.15
N PRO A 572 9.35 23.96 -29.58
CA PRO A 572 9.76 23.88 -30.99
C PRO A 572 10.23 22.48 -31.42
N THR A 573 10.59 21.58 -30.49
CA THR A 573 11.07 20.21 -30.75
C THR A 573 10.93 19.31 -29.51
N ASN A 574 10.87 17.98 -29.66
CA ASN A 574 10.91 16.95 -28.57
C ASN A 574 9.71 16.85 -27.59
N ILE A 575 8.55 17.44 -27.89
CA ILE A 575 7.33 17.31 -27.04
C ILE A 575 6.95 15.85 -26.82
N SER A 576 6.93 15.04 -27.88
CA SER A 576 6.51 13.64 -27.79
C SER A 576 7.44 12.83 -26.89
N THR A 577 8.75 13.08 -26.95
CA THR A 577 9.74 12.41 -26.09
C THR A 577 9.57 12.78 -24.62
N LEU A 578 9.35 14.06 -24.33
CA LEU A 578 9.08 14.54 -22.97
C LEU A 578 7.76 13.98 -22.42
N TYR A 579 6.71 13.96 -23.25
CA TYR A 579 5.43 13.38 -22.88
C TYR A 579 5.55 11.88 -22.58
N ASN A 580 6.26 11.12 -23.42
CA ASN A 580 6.53 9.71 -23.15
C ASN A 580 7.29 9.51 -21.83
N SER A 581 8.21 10.43 -21.50
CA SER A 581 8.95 10.39 -20.22
C SER A 581 8.02 10.65 -19.03
N ILE A 582 7.04 11.54 -19.16
CA ILE A 582 5.98 11.76 -18.14
C ILE A 582 5.17 10.47 -17.96
N VAL A 583 4.69 9.88 -19.05
CA VAL A 583 3.89 8.65 -19.00
C VAL A 583 4.67 7.51 -18.35
N ASN A 584 5.94 7.33 -18.71
CA ASN A 584 6.80 6.33 -18.08
C ASN A 584 6.97 6.59 -16.57
N ALA A 585 7.12 7.86 -16.17
CA ALA A 585 7.23 8.20 -14.77
C ALA A 585 5.92 7.96 -13.99
N ARG A 586 4.75 8.25 -14.59
CA ARG A 586 3.45 7.90 -14.01
C ARG A 586 3.27 6.39 -13.88
N ARG A 587 3.61 5.62 -14.91
CA ARG A 587 3.54 4.15 -14.88
C ARG A 587 4.49 3.54 -13.85
N ALA A 588 5.70 4.08 -13.68
CA ALA A 588 6.64 3.64 -12.65
C ALA A 588 6.12 3.91 -11.23
N LEU A 589 5.61 5.13 -10.98
CA LEU A 589 4.97 5.47 -9.71
C LEU A 589 3.76 4.57 -9.45
N SER A 590 2.92 4.37 -10.47
CA SER A 590 1.69 3.57 -10.40
C SER A 590 1.98 2.11 -10.11
N LEU A 591 2.99 1.53 -10.78
CA LEU A 591 3.43 0.15 -10.55
C LEU A 591 3.88 -0.04 -9.10
N PHE A 592 4.59 0.94 -8.53
CA PHE A 592 5.06 0.87 -7.15
C PHE A 592 3.93 0.93 -6.11
N GLN A 593 2.73 1.40 -6.46
CA GLN A 593 1.60 1.41 -5.52
C GLN A 593 1.04 0.02 -5.24
N HIS A 594 1.47 -1.01 -5.98
CA HIS A 594 1.11 -2.40 -5.70
C HIS A 594 1.36 -2.74 -4.22
N HIS A 595 0.48 -3.58 -3.66
CA HIS A 595 0.52 -4.00 -2.26
C HIS A 595 1.76 -4.83 -1.87
N ASP A 596 2.72 -5.12 -2.78
CA ASP A 596 4.08 -5.55 -2.41
C ASP A 596 5.21 -4.56 -2.74
N GLY A 597 4.89 -3.50 -3.49
CA GLY A 597 5.80 -2.41 -3.84
C GLY A 597 5.98 -1.45 -2.68
N VAL A 598 5.04 -0.49 -2.53
CA VAL A 598 5.10 0.59 -1.52
C VAL A 598 5.06 0.07 -0.09
N THR A 599 4.43 -1.08 0.13
CA THR A 599 4.42 -1.79 1.42
C THR A 599 5.80 -2.30 1.82
N GLY A 600 6.66 -2.53 0.84
CA GLY A 600 7.95 -3.14 1.06
C GLY A 600 7.81 -4.57 1.58
N THR A 601 7.07 -5.42 0.87
CA THR A 601 6.94 -6.85 1.18
C THR A 601 7.50 -7.77 0.09
N ALA A 602 7.84 -7.24 -1.09
CA ALA A 602 8.51 -8.00 -2.15
C ALA A 602 9.94 -8.48 -1.79
N LYS A 603 10.54 -9.40 -2.58
CA LYS A 603 11.95 -9.80 -2.41
C LYS A 603 12.92 -8.67 -2.77
N SER A 604 14.14 -8.71 -2.23
CA SER A 604 15.14 -7.65 -2.43
C SER A 604 15.40 -7.30 -3.89
N HIS A 605 15.56 -8.29 -4.77
CA HIS A 605 15.79 -8.04 -6.19
C HIS A 605 14.59 -7.38 -6.90
N VAL A 606 13.37 -7.60 -6.39
CA VAL A 606 12.15 -6.94 -6.89
C VAL A 606 12.07 -5.50 -6.37
N MET A 607 12.45 -5.27 -5.11
CA MET A 607 12.58 -3.90 -4.59
C MET A 607 13.65 -3.09 -5.32
N ASP A 608 14.76 -3.73 -5.71
CA ASP A 608 15.80 -3.11 -6.53
C ASP A 608 15.25 -2.73 -7.91
N ASP A 609 14.47 -3.60 -8.55
CA ASP A 609 13.80 -3.32 -9.83
C ASP A 609 12.81 -2.13 -9.73
N TYR A 610 11.97 -2.09 -8.69
CA TYR A 610 11.14 -0.92 -8.42
C TYR A 610 11.97 0.35 -8.20
N GLY A 611 13.06 0.23 -7.44
CA GLY A 611 14.00 1.31 -7.17
C GLY A 611 14.61 1.90 -8.44
N GLU A 612 15.01 1.04 -9.38
CA GLU A 612 15.57 1.45 -10.68
C GLU A 612 14.53 2.17 -11.53
N LYS A 613 13.32 1.62 -11.64
CA LYS A 613 12.20 2.24 -12.36
C LYS A 613 11.84 3.62 -11.78
N MET A 614 11.75 3.73 -10.44
CA MET A 614 11.48 5.00 -9.76
C MET A 614 12.63 6.02 -9.89
N ALA A 615 13.88 5.57 -9.81
CA ALA A 615 15.04 6.45 -9.96
C ALA A 615 15.13 7.03 -11.39
N GLN A 616 14.83 6.21 -12.41
CA GLN A 616 14.73 6.67 -13.79
C GLN A 616 13.59 7.69 -13.95
N ALA A 617 12.39 7.36 -13.47
CA ALA A 617 11.23 8.26 -13.48
C ALA A 617 11.53 9.61 -12.80
N LEU A 618 12.29 9.59 -11.71
CA LEU A 618 12.71 10.78 -10.99
C LEU A 618 13.73 11.62 -11.76
N SER A 619 14.64 10.97 -12.49
CA SER A 619 15.54 11.67 -13.42
C SER A 619 14.77 12.33 -14.56
N ASP A 620 13.82 11.60 -15.14
CA ASP A 620 13.00 12.05 -16.25
C ASP A 620 12.15 13.27 -15.87
N THR A 621 11.44 13.20 -14.75
CA THR A 621 10.60 14.29 -14.23
C THR A 621 11.42 15.55 -13.94
N LYS A 622 12.62 15.42 -13.39
CA LYS A 622 13.53 16.56 -13.19
C LYS A 622 13.98 17.19 -14.50
N ASN A 623 14.32 16.38 -15.50
CA ASN A 623 14.65 16.87 -16.83
C ASN A 623 13.47 17.63 -17.45
N ILE A 624 12.25 17.11 -17.33
CA ILE A 624 11.03 17.78 -17.79
C ILE A 624 10.85 19.15 -17.09
N ILE A 625 10.98 19.21 -15.77
CA ILE A 625 10.86 20.49 -15.02
C ILE A 625 11.91 21.48 -15.51
N ALA A 626 13.17 21.04 -15.68
CA ALA A 626 14.25 21.90 -16.14
C ALA A 626 13.97 22.44 -17.55
N ARG A 627 13.64 21.57 -18.51
CA ARG A 627 13.32 21.97 -19.90
C ARG A 627 12.09 22.86 -19.98
N SER A 628 11.05 22.56 -19.22
CA SER A 628 9.86 23.40 -19.15
C SER A 628 10.18 24.78 -18.59
N SER A 629 11.05 24.86 -17.57
CA SER A 629 11.50 26.15 -17.01
C SER A 629 12.32 26.96 -18.01
N GLU A 630 13.23 26.32 -18.77
CA GLU A 630 13.99 26.97 -19.87
C GLU A 630 13.03 27.67 -20.85
N PHE A 631 12.02 26.96 -21.32
CA PHE A 631 11.06 27.50 -22.27
C PHE A 631 10.17 28.59 -21.68
N LEU A 632 9.67 28.40 -20.44
CA LEU A 632 8.84 29.41 -19.79
C LEU A 632 9.60 30.73 -19.58
N LEU A 633 10.92 30.66 -19.37
CA LEU A 633 11.82 31.81 -19.29
C LEU A 633 12.28 32.38 -20.65
N GLY A 634 11.87 31.78 -21.78
CA GLY A 634 12.30 32.22 -23.12
C GLY A 634 13.76 31.86 -23.44
N ILE A 635 14.34 30.90 -22.70
CA ILE A 635 15.68 30.36 -22.95
C ILE A 635 15.53 29.27 -24.01
N THR A 636 15.32 29.70 -25.26
CA THR A 636 15.07 28.78 -26.37
C THR A 636 16.37 28.07 -26.76
N PRO A 637 16.37 26.73 -26.91
CA PRO A 637 17.48 26.03 -27.54
C PRO A 637 17.64 26.55 -28.97
N LYS A 638 18.84 26.99 -29.37
CA LYS A 638 19.10 27.40 -30.76
C LYS A 638 19.13 26.19 -31.71
N GLU A 639 19.33 24.98 -31.18
CA GLU A 639 19.40 23.70 -31.91
C GLU A 639 18.80 22.55 -31.10
N ALA A 640 18.29 21.50 -31.78
CA ALA A 640 17.64 20.34 -31.16
C ALA A 640 18.57 19.49 -30.27
N ASN A 641 19.88 19.57 -30.46
CA ASN A 641 20.90 18.83 -29.72
C ASN A 641 21.54 19.63 -28.56
N GLN A 642 21.01 20.81 -28.23
CA GLN A 642 21.59 21.59 -27.13
C GLN A 642 21.40 20.91 -25.76
N GLN A 643 22.53 20.80 -25.07
CA GLN A 643 22.63 20.30 -23.69
C GLN A 643 21.68 21.07 -22.76
N GLN A 644 21.11 20.34 -21.81
CA GLN A 644 20.30 20.89 -20.73
C GLN A 644 21.11 21.96 -19.98
N LYS A 645 20.55 23.16 -19.80
CA LYS A 645 21.24 24.27 -19.13
C LYS A 645 21.01 24.27 -17.63
N PHE A 646 19.79 23.93 -17.19
CA PHE A 646 19.48 23.87 -15.76
C PHE A 646 19.43 22.44 -15.24
N LYS A 647 19.95 22.24 -14.03
CA LYS A 647 19.85 20.99 -13.30
C LYS A 647 19.14 21.25 -11.98
N ILE A 648 18.29 20.31 -11.56
CA ILE A 648 17.63 20.38 -10.26
C ILE A 648 18.67 20.17 -9.15
N ASP A 649 18.66 21.02 -8.11
CA ASP A 649 19.57 21.01 -6.95
C ASP A 649 19.28 19.86 -5.98
N LEU A 650 19.23 18.65 -6.51
CA LEU A 650 19.15 17.42 -5.77
C LEU A 650 19.48 16.26 -6.72
N GLU A 651 20.51 15.49 -6.44
CA GLU A 651 20.82 14.24 -7.13
C GLU A 651 20.22 13.08 -6.33
N HIS A 652 19.46 12.21 -7.01
CA HIS A 652 18.87 11.03 -6.38
C HIS A 652 19.62 9.78 -6.85
N PHE A 653 19.74 8.82 -5.94
CA PHE A 653 20.37 7.53 -6.18
C PHE A 653 19.38 6.41 -5.81
N LYS A 654 19.59 5.22 -6.36
CA LYS A 654 18.71 4.06 -6.09
C LYS A 654 18.92 3.45 -4.69
N ASN A 655 20.03 3.73 -4.04
CA ASN A 655 20.46 3.08 -2.80
C ASN A 655 21.17 4.02 -1.81
N LYS A 656 21.10 5.33 -2.03
CA LYS A 656 21.71 6.36 -1.18
C LYS A 656 20.78 7.55 -1.08
N LEU A 657 20.81 8.24 0.06
CA LEU A 657 20.12 9.51 0.24
C LEU A 657 20.55 10.52 -0.83
N ALA A 658 19.61 11.40 -1.15
CA ALA A 658 19.84 12.43 -2.14
C ALA A 658 20.92 13.44 -1.69
N GLU A 659 21.67 13.97 -2.65
CA GLU A 659 22.74 14.94 -2.39
C GLU A 659 22.51 16.23 -3.16
N LYS A 660 22.69 17.38 -2.49
CA LYS A 660 22.60 18.68 -3.14
C LYS A 660 23.84 18.97 -3.98
N ILE A 661 23.66 19.77 -5.02
CA ILE A 661 24.72 20.21 -5.92
C ILE A 661 25.44 21.39 -5.25
N ILE A 662 26.77 21.43 -5.37
CA ILE A 662 27.55 22.58 -4.90
C ILE A 662 27.45 23.68 -5.96
N ILE A 663 26.77 24.76 -5.60
CA ILE A 663 26.55 25.94 -6.43
C ILE A 663 27.72 26.91 -6.24
N LYS A 664 28.21 27.47 -7.35
CA LYS A 664 29.34 28.41 -7.39
C LYS A 664 28.86 29.83 -7.67
N GLU A 665 29.75 30.79 -7.48
CA GLU A 665 29.62 32.16 -7.96
C GLU A 665 29.19 32.23 -9.44
N GLU A 666 28.47 33.28 -9.80
CA GLU A 666 27.92 33.54 -11.15
C GLU A 666 26.88 32.52 -11.64
N SER A 667 26.37 31.67 -10.74
CA SER A 667 25.27 30.75 -11.06
C SER A 667 23.91 31.45 -11.03
N THR A 668 23.01 31.05 -11.93
CA THR A 668 21.60 31.46 -11.91
C THR A 668 20.75 30.37 -11.24
N LEU A 669 19.91 30.76 -10.29
CA LEU A 669 18.94 29.90 -9.63
C LEU A 669 17.54 30.16 -10.19
N ILE A 670 16.79 29.08 -10.40
CA ILE A 670 15.36 29.14 -10.67
C ILE A 670 14.66 28.46 -9.52
N ILE A 671 13.80 29.20 -8.82
CA ILE A 671 12.96 28.63 -7.75
C ILE A 671 11.54 28.53 -8.27
N THR A 672 10.95 27.35 -8.19
CA THR A 672 9.62 27.04 -8.72
C THR A 672 8.62 26.76 -7.60
N ASN A 673 7.35 27.09 -7.83
CA ASN A 673 6.24 26.76 -6.95
C ASN A 673 5.17 26.02 -7.74
N SER A 674 4.95 24.74 -7.43
CA SER A 674 3.91 23.92 -8.05
C SER A 674 2.54 24.03 -7.37
N LEU A 675 2.40 24.88 -6.35
CA LEU A 675 1.13 25.10 -5.65
C LEU A 675 0.36 26.27 -6.27
N GLY A 676 -0.97 26.19 -6.21
CA GLY A 676 -1.88 27.21 -6.71
C GLY A 676 -2.08 28.42 -5.80
N HIS A 677 -1.16 28.67 -4.86
CA HIS A 677 -1.19 29.81 -3.94
C HIS A 677 0.22 30.35 -3.72
N PHE A 678 0.30 31.61 -3.25
CA PHE A 678 1.56 32.24 -2.86
C PHE A 678 2.21 31.47 -1.71
N ARG A 679 3.53 31.29 -1.78
CA ARG A 679 4.30 30.58 -0.76
C ARG A 679 5.53 31.39 -0.38
N LYS A 680 5.69 31.65 0.91
CA LYS A 680 6.92 32.18 1.48
C LYS A 680 7.68 31.04 2.15
N GLU A 681 8.93 30.84 1.78
CA GLU A 681 9.73 29.71 2.27
C GLU A 681 11.21 30.06 2.37
N ILE A 682 11.90 29.39 3.30
CA ILE A 682 13.35 29.43 3.40
C ILE A 682 13.92 28.35 2.49
N VAL A 683 14.68 28.76 1.49
CA VAL A 683 15.40 27.86 0.58
C VAL A 683 16.86 27.83 0.97
N CYS A 684 17.42 26.64 1.12
CA CYS A 684 18.83 26.45 1.44
C CYS A 684 19.54 25.70 0.31
N ILE A 685 20.62 26.26 -0.23
CA ILE A 685 21.47 25.66 -1.26
C ILE A 685 22.87 25.35 -0.71
N TYR A 686 23.59 24.42 -1.35
CA TYR A 686 24.99 24.17 -0.98
C TYR A 686 25.92 25.03 -1.81
N VAL A 687 26.88 25.67 -1.16
CA VAL A 687 27.87 26.56 -1.79
C VAL A 687 29.29 26.21 -1.40
N ASN A 688 30.25 26.52 -2.27
CA ASN A 688 31.69 26.30 -2.05
C ASN A 688 32.37 27.39 -1.20
N ASN A 689 31.73 28.54 -1.02
CA ASN A 689 32.34 29.71 -0.41
C ASN A 689 31.36 30.46 0.52
N ILE A 690 31.88 30.98 1.63
CA ILE A 690 31.15 31.82 2.60
C ILE A 690 30.94 33.25 2.12
N LYS A 691 31.67 33.69 1.08
CA LYS A 691 31.58 35.03 0.50
C LYS A 691 30.57 35.10 -0.65
N LEU A 692 29.44 34.41 -0.55
CA LEU A 692 28.40 34.43 -1.58
C LEU A 692 27.15 35.14 -1.07
N LYS A 693 26.41 35.76 -2.00
CA LYS A 693 25.11 36.37 -1.76
C LYS A 693 24.11 36.04 -2.86
N ILE A 694 22.84 35.96 -2.46
CA ILE A 694 21.71 35.83 -3.36
C ILE A 694 21.14 37.22 -3.67
N VAL A 695 20.98 37.49 -4.95
CA VAL A 695 20.46 38.76 -5.47
C VAL A 695 19.23 38.50 -6.33
N GLY A 696 18.16 39.26 -6.10
CA GLY A 696 16.95 39.22 -6.91
C GLY A 696 17.13 39.86 -8.29
N ASN A 697 16.14 39.69 -9.17
CA ASN A 697 16.14 40.33 -10.49
C ASN A 697 16.13 41.87 -10.44
N ASP A 698 15.72 42.46 -9.33
CA ASP A 698 15.77 43.91 -9.08
C ASP A 698 17.15 44.41 -8.63
N GLY A 699 18.15 43.52 -8.55
CA GLY A 699 19.50 43.82 -8.11
C GLY A 699 19.66 43.92 -6.58
N LYS A 700 18.58 43.69 -5.80
CA LYS A 700 18.65 43.77 -4.34
C LYS A 700 19.08 42.44 -3.73
N THR A 701 19.91 42.54 -2.69
CA THR A 701 20.31 41.37 -1.91
C THR A 701 19.14 40.89 -1.06
N ILE A 702 18.87 39.59 -1.12
CA ILE A 702 17.81 38.95 -0.35
C ILE A 702 18.32 38.65 1.07
N LEU A 703 17.44 38.71 2.06
CA LEU A 703 17.74 38.30 3.42
C LEU A 703 18.20 36.84 3.42
N GLN A 704 19.41 36.61 3.95
CA GLN A 704 20.10 35.33 3.83
C GLN A 704 21.02 35.06 5.01
N GLN A 705 21.38 33.80 5.18
CA GLN A 705 22.24 33.29 6.24
C GLN A 705 23.12 32.17 5.69
N ILE A 706 24.39 32.13 6.09
CA ILE A 706 25.32 31.04 5.76
C ILE A 706 25.65 30.26 7.02
N GLU A 707 25.54 28.95 6.93
CA GLU A 707 25.76 28.00 8.02
C GLU A 707 26.71 26.85 7.61
N PRO A 708 27.44 26.26 8.57
CA PRO A 708 28.26 25.08 8.30
C PRO A 708 27.39 23.87 8.02
N ILE A 709 27.91 22.94 7.20
CA ILE A 709 27.29 21.62 7.02
C ILE A 709 27.99 20.64 7.96
N PHE A 710 27.20 19.95 8.78
CA PHE A 710 27.69 18.94 9.70
C PHE A 710 27.64 17.54 9.07
N TYR A 711 28.58 16.68 9.47
CA TYR A 711 28.55 15.26 9.17
C TYR A 711 29.09 14.45 10.35
N THR A 712 28.75 13.17 10.39
CA THR A 712 29.35 12.23 11.32
C THR A 712 30.53 11.55 10.63
N ASP A 713 31.72 11.66 11.20
CA ASP A 713 32.92 11.04 10.64
C ASP A 713 33.02 9.53 10.94
N ASN A 714 34.09 8.89 10.48
CA ASN A 714 34.33 7.46 10.67
C ASN A 714 34.51 7.05 12.15
N LEU A 715 34.73 8.01 13.05
CA LEU A 715 34.86 7.81 14.49
C LEU A 715 33.52 8.01 15.22
N ASN A 716 32.43 8.26 14.49
CA ASN A 716 31.13 8.68 15.00
C ASN A 716 31.17 10.03 15.75
N GLU A 717 32.11 10.92 15.40
CA GLU A 717 32.18 12.27 15.93
C GLU A 717 31.55 13.27 14.97
N LEU A 718 30.88 14.29 15.53
CA LEU A 718 30.25 15.35 14.76
C LEU A 718 31.33 16.32 14.27
N SER A 719 31.46 16.45 12.96
CA SER A 719 32.44 17.28 12.27
C SER A 719 31.77 18.28 11.31
N ILE A 720 32.51 19.32 10.92
CA ILE A 720 32.07 20.37 9.98
C ILE A 720 32.85 20.22 8.66
N TYR A 721 32.15 20.28 7.54
CA TYR A 721 32.80 20.37 6.22
C TYR A 721 33.56 21.70 6.05
N LYS A 722 34.75 21.63 5.45
CA LYS A 722 35.65 22.80 5.29
C LYS A 722 35.52 23.48 3.93
N ASP A 723 34.85 22.83 2.99
CA ASP A 723 34.80 23.17 1.56
C ASP A 723 33.36 23.33 1.03
N LYS A 724 32.36 23.15 1.90
CA LYS A 724 30.95 23.39 1.56
C LYS A 724 30.14 23.92 2.73
N TYR A 725 29.20 24.79 2.40
CA TYR A 725 28.35 25.53 3.35
C TYR A 725 26.89 25.52 2.86
N SER A 726 25.95 25.73 3.77
CA SER A 726 24.54 25.90 3.44
C SER A 726 24.21 27.40 3.44
N LEU A 727 23.77 27.93 2.29
CA LEU A 727 23.31 29.31 2.14
C LEU A 727 21.78 29.29 2.07
N CYS A 728 21.14 29.77 3.13
CA CYS A 728 19.70 29.82 3.30
C CYS A 728 19.17 31.24 3.09
N PHE A 729 18.07 31.40 2.37
CA PHE A 729 17.47 32.70 2.08
C PHE A 729 15.94 32.58 1.98
N GLU A 730 15.25 33.65 2.32
CA GLU A 730 13.78 33.68 2.29
C GLU A 730 13.29 34.16 0.92
N VAL A 731 12.39 33.39 0.31
CA VAL A 731 11.78 33.72 -0.98
C VAL A 731 10.26 33.73 -0.90
N GLU A 732 9.64 34.61 -1.66
CA GLU A 732 8.21 34.61 -1.91
C GLU A 732 7.94 34.16 -3.35
N LEU A 733 7.11 33.13 -3.52
CA LEU A 733 6.87 32.47 -4.78
C LEU A 733 5.39 32.63 -5.19
N PRO A 734 5.12 33.10 -6.42
CA PRO A 734 3.75 33.21 -6.91
C PRO A 734 3.12 31.83 -7.18
N PRO A 735 1.78 31.74 -7.26
CA PRO A 735 1.07 30.52 -7.64
C PRO A 735 1.55 29.97 -8.98
N PHE A 736 1.84 28.67 -9.07
CA PHE A 736 2.33 27.99 -10.29
C PHE A 736 3.51 28.70 -10.96
N GLY A 737 4.28 29.44 -10.17
CA GLY A 737 5.25 30.41 -10.67
C GLY A 737 6.69 29.92 -10.62
N LEU A 738 7.55 30.72 -11.22
CA LEU A 738 8.99 30.58 -11.13
C LEU A 738 9.62 31.97 -10.99
N ILE A 739 10.67 32.07 -10.18
CA ILE A 739 11.48 33.28 -10.02
C ILE A 739 12.93 32.97 -10.36
N THR A 740 13.65 33.99 -10.83
CA THR A 740 15.08 33.91 -11.14
C THR A 740 15.86 34.69 -10.11
N LEU A 741 16.93 34.10 -9.60
CA LEU A 741 17.86 34.70 -8.64
C LEU A 741 19.29 34.48 -9.12
N ASN A 742 20.22 35.34 -8.72
CA ASN A 742 21.63 35.23 -9.07
C ASN A 742 22.50 35.03 -7.84
N VAL A 743 23.49 34.13 -7.95
CA VAL A 743 24.53 33.92 -6.93
C VAL A 743 25.74 34.75 -7.29
N LEU A 744 26.08 35.74 -6.47
CA LEU A 744 27.21 36.64 -6.70
C LEU A 744 28.19 36.59 -5.54
N GLU A 745 29.43 36.99 -5.79
CA GLU A 745 30.40 37.19 -4.72
C GLU A 745 30.00 38.39 -3.84
N SER A 746 30.28 38.28 -2.56
CA SER A 746 30.03 39.29 -1.53
C SER A 746 31.35 39.71 -0.90
N GLU A 747 31.58 41.02 -0.85
CA GLU A 747 32.73 41.59 -0.14
C GLU A 747 32.61 41.41 1.39
N ASN A 748 31.37 41.39 1.89
CA ASN A 748 31.05 41.21 3.31
C ASN A 748 30.60 39.79 3.65
N VAL A 749 30.93 39.35 4.87
CA VAL A 749 30.62 38.01 5.39
C VAL A 749 29.75 38.05 6.65
N GLU A 750 28.96 39.11 6.81
CA GLU A 750 28.14 39.39 8.00
C GLU A 750 26.98 38.40 8.19
N ASN A 751 26.61 37.64 7.16
CA ASN A 751 25.47 36.72 7.18
C ASN A 751 25.80 35.34 7.81
N LYS A 752 26.94 35.19 8.48
CA LYS A 752 27.32 33.91 9.12
C LYS A 752 26.55 33.67 10.41
N VAL A 753 26.20 32.41 10.63
CA VAL A 753 25.69 31.98 11.94
C VAL A 753 26.77 32.01 13.02
N LYS A 754 26.32 32.24 14.26
CA LYS A 754 27.10 31.97 15.46
C LYS A 754 26.69 30.61 16.02
N LEU A 755 27.67 29.77 16.33
CA LEU A 755 27.45 28.43 16.85
C LEU A 755 27.56 28.44 18.38
N GLN A 756 26.63 27.76 19.04
CA GLN A 756 26.64 27.53 20.48
C GLN A 756 26.76 26.03 20.75
N THR A 757 27.69 25.62 21.62
CA THR A 757 27.94 24.20 21.91
C THR A 757 28.16 23.93 23.39
N PHE A 758 27.66 22.78 23.87
CA PHE A 758 27.94 22.21 25.20
C PHE A 758 29.22 21.36 25.23
N LYS A 759 29.70 20.90 24.05
CA LYS A 759 30.91 20.07 23.89
C LYS A 759 31.97 20.80 23.09
N THR A 760 33.22 20.73 23.54
CA THR A 760 34.36 21.52 23.05
C THR A 760 35.07 20.95 21.83
N ASN A 761 34.67 19.77 21.32
CA ASN A 761 35.46 19.07 20.30
C ASN A 761 35.20 19.54 18.86
N ILE A 762 34.22 20.43 18.64
CA ILE A 762 33.93 20.97 17.31
C ILE A 762 34.77 22.23 17.10
N GLU A 763 35.77 22.14 16.24
CA GLU A 763 36.60 23.28 15.86
C GLU A 763 36.14 23.88 14.53
N SER A 764 36.03 25.21 14.47
CA SER A 764 35.80 25.96 13.23
C SER A 764 36.64 27.22 13.20
N ARG A 765 37.32 27.46 12.07
CA ARG A 765 38.05 28.71 11.81
C ARG A 765 37.18 29.80 11.18
N LEU A 766 36.02 29.42 10.65
CA LEU A 766 35.18 30.30 9.82
C LEU A 766 33.92 30.77 10.54
N PHE A 767 33.43 29.98 11.50
CA PHE A 767 32.23 30.27 12.29
C PHE A 767 32.61 30.51 13.74
N GLU A 768 32.02 31.53 14.34
CA GLU A 768 32.23 31.87 15.75
C GLU A 768 31.59 30.78 16.63
N LEU A 769 32.39 30.16 17.50
CA LEU A 769 31.98 29.13 18.43
C LEU A 769 31.95 29.69 19.85
N THR A 770 30.81 29.56 20.52
CA THR A 770 30.64 29.98 21.90
C THR A 770 30.24 28.78 22.76
N SER A 771 30.96 28.58 23.87
CA SER A 771 30.67 27.51 24.82
C SER A 771 29.54 27.91 25.76
N ILE A 772 28.50 27.08 25.87
CA ILE A 772 27.47 27.26 26.90
C ILE A 772 27.98 26.57 28.18
N LYS A 773 28.12 27.32 29.28
CA LYS A 773 28.41 26.72 30.60
C LYS A 773 27.19 25.94 31.07
N GLU A 774 27.38 24.67 31.47
CA GLU A 774 26.35 23.89 32.15
C GLU A 774 25.93 24.61 33.45
N ASN A 775 24.80 25.32 33.42
CA ASN A 775 24.14 25.71 34.66
C ASN A 775 23.28 24.53 35.13
N ASN A 776 23.54 24.07 36.36
CA ASN A 776 22.87 22.98 37.08
C ASN A 776 21.37 23.25 37.40
N GLN A 777 20.62 23.89 36.51
CA GLN A 777 19.17 24.03 36.63
C GLN A 777 18.49 23.40 35.42
N ARG A 778 18.09 22.13 35.63
CA ARG A 778 17.05 21.37 34.89
C ARG A 778 17.03 21.55 33.37
N GLN A 779 17.48 20.51 32.65
CA GLN A 779 17.05 20.12 31.29
C GLN A 779 16.27 21.22 30.54
N GLN A 780 16.95 22.27 30.10
CA GLN A 780 16.31 23.29 29.28
C GLN A 780 16.20 22.75 27.86
N GLN A 781 14.94 22.61 27.44
CA GLN A 781 14.51 22.38 26.06
C GLN A 781 15.33 23.25 25.11
N LEU A 782 15.89 22.62 24.08
CA LEU A 782 16.64 23.32 23.05
C LEU A 782 15.67 24.25 22.33
N TYR A 783 16.03 25.51 22.11
CA TYR A 783 15.32 26.32 21.15
C TYR A 783 16.26 27.10 20.25
N LEU A 784 16.02 27.05 18.95
CA LEU A 784 16.66 27.92 17.95
C LEU A 784 15.84 29.19 17.88
N SER A 785 16.44 30.34 18.19
CA SER A 785 15.80 31.64 17.99
C SER A 785 16.64 32.63 17.21
N ASN A 786 16.06 33.26 16.21
CA ASN A 786 16.54 34.51 15.62
C ASN A 786 15.42 35.58 15.65
N ASN A 787 15.63 36.73 15.02
CA ASN A 787 14.64 37.82 15.00
C ASN A 787 13.29 37.45 14.33
N TYR A 788 13.18 36.27 13.71
CA TYR A 788 12.04 35.85 12.89
C TYR A 788 11.43 34.51 13.31
N ILE A 789 12.20 33.59 13.91
CA ILE A 789 11.74 32.24 14.28
C ILE A 789 12.20 31.88 15.69
N LYS A 790 11.34 31.18 16.44
CA LYS A 790 11.69 30.46 17.67
C LYS A 790 11.16 29.02 17.58
N ALA A 791 12.04 28.05 17.40
CA ALA A 791 11.71 26.63 17.28
C ALA A 791 12.20 25.87 18.52
N PHE A 792 11.39 24.94 19.06
CA PHE A 792 11.70 24.15 20.27
C PHE A 792 12.01 22.70 19.88
N PHE A 793 13.01 22.09 20.52
CA PHE A 793 13.48 20.71 20.33
C PHE A 793 13.52 19.96 21.66
#